data_AF-A0AAF0UAV1-F1
#
_entry.id   AF-A0AAF0UAV1-F1
#
_cell.length_a   1.000
_cell.length_b   1.000
_cell.length_c   1.000
_cell.angle_alpha   90.00
_cell.angle_beta   90.00
_cell.angle_gamma   90.00
#
_symmetry.space_group_name_H-M   'P 1'
#
loop_
_entity.id
_entity.type
_entity.pdbx_description
1 polymer ?
#
loop_
_entity_poly.entity_id
_entity_poly.type
_entity_poly.pdbx_seq_one_letter_code
_entity_poly.pdbx_strand_id
1 'polypeptide(L)'
;MYKKLRKRLSNCYAKILCCLENLGVICAYEAVKICLENVPNDKDENEILRTSSLQHRYFLEEALSIVQESMPQDCESLFDVGYDSSATLSMGHISSKLQVLLEIFQFLRKATQVRCLIFVERIITAKVIERVMKKMTRFSHFTIAYLTGTNTSVDALTPKVQKETLGSFLSGKVNLLFATDVVEEGIDVPHCSSVIRFDLPKTVRSYVQSRGRARQTESQYILMLERGNKKQREQMFDIIRSEYSMTDTAIKRDPDDSVVKPCLVKETKAYYVEATGASVTADSSVSVLTKYCEMLPGDKFFSPKPLFQYILSGELYRCKLTLPPNAAFQTIVGPECRSSQLSRQLVCLDACKKLHQIGALNDHLLPFNEKPPRGDSDVQDRKLGAGTTKLKELHGTACISALSGSWGNDPNGEVYQVYKMNFPCNIKEVKYSSFILLLQSELDYDVGNVEVELFLVSKFVESSVSHCGKVHLDSQQVAKAKIFQELFFNGLFGKLFIKSSGGRKFLLDTEKSLWEPSNMYLLLPLDPLDSSCEPYRVDWEAIESSVSVVEFLKKNAWLSNEKSEAKRKNSLVDRTASFVEDLDQTDLIHFANISISRSNITDMVVVAIHTGRIYSVLDAVANTSAESPFEVDSEATVAPFSTFADYFHKKYGIVLVYPGQALLLLKQSHNAYNLLVDFKKEGGFVVVNNKMN
;
A
#
# COMPACT_ATOMS: atom_id res chain seq x y z
N MET A 1 34.02 -6.00 -1.76
CA MET A 1 34.03 -4.54 -2.00
C MET A 1 34.57 -4.14 -3.38
N TYR A 2 35.77 -4.55 -3.78
CA TYR A 2 36.35 -4.29 -5.12
C TYR A 2 35.48 -4.70 -6.32
N LYS A 3 34.78 -5.85 -6.25
CA LYS A 3 33.81 -6.27 -7.29
C LYS A 3 32.68 -5.24 -7.50
N LYS A 4 32.23 -4.57 -6.43
CA LYS A 4 31.17 -3.55 -6.48
C LYS A 4 31.68 -2.25 -7.12
N LEU A 5 32.92 -1.85 -6.81
CA LEU A 5 33.59 -0.71 -7.45
C LEU A 5 33.80 -0.94 -8.96
N ARG A 6 34.34 -2.12 -9.33
CA ARG A 6 34.53 -2.48 -10.75
C ARG A 6 33.22 -2.48 -11.53
N LYS A 7 32.14 -3.00 -10.93
CA LYS A 7 30.80 -2.97 -11.54
C LYS A 7 30.27 -1.53 -11.72
N ARG A 8 30.51 -0.64 -10.74
CA ARG A 8 30.15 0.79 -10.85
C ARG A 8 30.92 1.49 -11.97
N LEU A 9 32.25 1.35 -11.99
CA LEU A 9 33.11 1.91 -13.04
C LEU A 9 32.71 1.39 -14.43
N SER A 10 32.51 0.09 -14.58
CA SER A 10 32.06 -0.52 -15.83
C SER A 10 30.71 0.01 -16.29
N ASN A 11 29.76 0.21 -15.36
CA ASN A 11 28.46 0.82 -15.69
C ASN A 11 28.60 2.30 -16.12
N CYS A 12 29.44 3.10 -15.44
CA CYS A 12 29.69 4.49 -15.83
C CYS A 12 30.36 4.56 -17.21
N TYR A 13 31.38 3.73 -17.45
CA TYR A 13 32.03 3.62 -18.74
C TYR A 13 31.04 3.25 -19.86
N ALA A 14 30.18 2.25 -19.63
CA ALA A 14 29.16 1.85 -20.61
C ALA A 14 28.11 2.94 -20.89
N LYS A 15 27.79 3.79 -19.90
CA LYS A 15 26.92 4.96 -20.07
C LYS A 15 27.59 6.03 -20.93
N ILE A 16 28.84 6.37 -20.62
CA ILE A 16 29.62 7.40 -21.33
C ILE A 16 29.83 6.96 -22.79
N LEU A 17 30.26 5.73 -23.01
CA LEU A 17 30.48 5.17 -24.35
C LEU A 17 29.19 5.19 -25.18
N CYS A 18 28.06 4.79 -24.59
CA CYS A 18 26.77 4.83 -25.26
C CYS A 18 26.35 6.26 -25.65
N CYS A 19 26.62 7.26 -24.82
CA CYS A 19 26.34 8.67 -25.16
C CYS A 19 27.28 9.16 -26.27
N LEU A 20 28.55 8.77 -26.23
CA LEU A 20 29.53 9.11 -27.25
C LEU A 20 29.13 8.55 -28.63
N GLU A 21 28.80 7.26 -28.70
CA GLU A 21 28.43 6.59 -29.95
C GLU A 21 27.09 7.09 -30.52
N ASN A 22 26.08 7.31 -29.68
CA ASN A 22 24.71 7.58 -30.15
C ASN A 22 24.33 9.06 -30.20
N LEU A 23 24.97 9.91 -29.39
CA LEU A 23 24.61 11.33 -29.23
C LEU A 23 25.75 12.29 -29.62
N GLY A 24 27.00 11.84 -29.60
CA GLY A 24 28.19 12.64 -29.92
C GLY A 24 28.96 13.12 -28.70
N VAL A 25 30.08 13.82 -28.95
CA VAL A 25 31.05 14.23 -27.92
C VAL A 25 30.42 15.15 -26.87
N ILE A 26 29.58 16.12 -27.27
CA ILE A 26 28.93 17.08 -26.35
C ILE A 26 28.06 16.36 -25.31
N CYS A 27 27.31 15.36 -25.77
CA CYS A 27 26.48 14.56 -24.90
C CYS A 27 27.29 13.62 -24.01
N ALA A 28 28.42 13.09 -24.50
CA ALA A 28 29.35 12.32 -23.68
C ALA A 28 29.91 13.14 -22.52
N TYR A 29 30.26 14.41 -22.75
CA TYR A 29 30.74 15.32 -21.72
C TYR A 29 29.70 15.56 -20.60
N GLU A 30 28.44 15.83 -20.97
CA GLU A 30 27.37 15.94 -19.97
C GLU A 30 27.07 14.61 -19.28
N ALA A 31 27.24 13.47 -19.96
CA ALA A 31 27.11 12.16 -19.35
C ALA A 31 28.17 11.92 -18.26
N VAL A 32 29.41 12.36 -18.46
CA VAL A 32 30.48 12.29 -17.45
C VAL A 32 30.13 13.18 -16.25
N LYS A 33 29.65 14.42 -16.47
CA LYS A 33 29.18 15.31 -15.40
C LYS A 33 28.05 14.70 -14.57
N ILE A 34 27.05 14.10 -15.23
CA ILE A 34 25.97 13.40 -14.53
C ILE A 34 26.53 12.22 -13.73
N CYS A 35 27.50 11.47 -14.25
CA CYS A 35 28.14 10.39 -13.49
C CYS A 35 28.90 10.91 -12.25
N LEU A 36 29.56 12.07 -12.35
CA LEU A 36 30.26 12.73 -11.24
C LEU A 36 29.29 13.18 -10.13
N GLU A 37 28.14 13.77 -10.49
CA GLU A 37 27.11 14.20 -9.54
C GLU A 37 26.50 13.03 -8.74
N ASN A 38 26.53 11.82 -9.29
CA ASN A 38 26.00 10.61 -8.65
C ASN A 38 27.01 9.90 -7.72
N VAL A 39 28.25 10.41 -7.58
CA VAL A 39 29.24 9.83 -6.65
C VAL A 39 28.88 10.24 -5.22
N PRO A 40 28.73 9.28 -4.27
CA PRO A 40 28.35 9.60 -2.90
C PRO A 40 29.41 10.49 -2.21
N ASN A 41 28.96 11.56 -1.53
CA ASN A 41 29.82 12.48 -0.79
C ASN A 41 30.43 11.82 0.46
N ASP A 42 31.67 12.22 0.78
CA ASP A 42 32.63 11.68 1.78
C ASP A 42 32.19 11.54 3.26
N LYS A 43 30.90 11.50 3.58
CA LYS A 43 30.40 11.47 4.97
C LYS A 43 30.43 10.10 5.65
N ASP A 44 30.87 9.04 4.97
CA ASP A 44 30.92 7.70 5.56
C ASP A 44 32.15 7.52 6.47
N GLU A 45 31.96 6.90 7.65
CA GLU A 45 33.02 6.65 8.66
C GLU A 45 34.04 5.57 8.22
N ASN A 46 33.74 4.80 7.17
CA ASN A 46 34.59 3.70 6.71
C ASN A 46 35.68 4.14 5.70
N GLU A 47 36.95 4.00 6.10
CA GLU A 47 38.14 4.40 5.34
C GLU A 47 38.27 3.70 3.96
N ILE A 48 37.85 2.43 3.87
CA ILE A 48 37.87 1.66 2.60
C ILE A 48 36.81 2.18 1.61
N LEU A 49 35.69 2.71 2.10
CA LEU A 49 34.65 3.25 1.23
C LEU A 49 35.05 4.62 0.67
N ARG A 50 35.76 5.42 1.47
CA ARG A 50 36.37 6.70 1.03
C ARG A 50 37.38 6.49 -0.08
N THR A 51 38.35 5.58 0.10
CA THR A 51 39.36 5.28 -0.93
C THR A 51 38.72 4.78 -2.24
N SER A 52 37.69 3.93 -2.16
CA SER A 52 36.97 3.46 -3.35
C SER A 52 36.18 4.57 -4.07
N SER A 53 35.63 5.53 -3.34
CA SER A 53 34.87 6.66 -3.91
C SER A 53 35.81 7.69 -4.54
N LEU A 54 36.98 7.92 -3.93
CA LEU A 54 38.05 8.74 -4.50
C LEU A 54 38.58 8.18 -5.83
N GLN A 55 38.86 6.87 -5.91
CA GLN A 55 39.27 6.23 -7.16
C GLN A 55 38.20 6.35 -8.25
N HIS A 56 36.91 6.22 -7.88
CA HIS A 56 35.81 6.41 -8.82
C HIS A 56 35.73 7.85 -9.34
N ARG A 57 35.96 8.83 -8.47
CA ARG A 57 36.00 10.25 -8.83
C ARG A 57 37.18 10.58 -9.74
N TYR A 58 38.39 10.11 -9.43
CA TYR A 58 39.57 10.33 -10.27
C TYR A 58 39.40 9.79 -11.69
N PHE A 59 38.85 8.57 -11.84
CA PHE A 59 38.55 8.01 -13.16
C PHE A 59 37.59 8.90 -13.98
N LEU A 60 36.55 9.44 -13.34
CA LEU A 60 35.57 10.29 -14.01
C LEU A 60 36.13 11.69 -14.31
N GLU A 61 37.00 12.23 -13.46
CA GLU A 61 37.70 13.51 -13.70
C GLU A 61 38.70 13.39 -14.86
N GLU A 62 39.44 12.29 -14.93
CA GLU A 62 40.32 11.98 -16.06
C GLU A 62 39.52 11.83 -17.36
N ALA A 63 38.43 11.07 -17.33
CA ALA A 63 37.52 10.94 -18.47
C ALA A 63 36.93 12.30 -18.90
N LEU A 64 36.61 13.18 -17.94
CA LEU A 64 36.12 14.52 -18.22
C LEU A 64 37.19 15.35 -18.93
N SER A 65 38.45 15.30 -18.47
CA SER A 65 39.58 16.01 -19.08
C SER A 65 39.80 15.57 -20.53
N ILE A 66 39.83 14.26 -20.78
CA ILE A 66 40.03 13.69 -22.13
C ILE A 66 38.90 14.13 -23.08
N VAL A 67 37.65 14.06 -22.62
CA VAL A 67 36.51 14.48 -23.45
C VAL A 67 36.52 16.00 -23.66
N GLN A 68 36.96 16.77 -22.67
CA GLN A 68 37.08 18.24 -22.76
C GLN A 68 38.18 18.68 -23.72
N GLU A 69 39.31 17.97 -23.81
CA GLU A 69 40.36 18.24 -24.81
C GLU A 69 39.85 18.05 -26.25
N SER A 70 38.85 17.19 -26.42
CA SER A 70 38.19 16.95 -27.71
C SER A 70 37.06 17.95 -28.01
N MET A 71 36.81 18.91 -27.11
CA MET A 71 35.80 19.96 -27.31
C MET A 71 36.42 21.21 -27.96
N PRO A 72 35.66 21.96 -28.76
CA PRO A 72 36.04 23.30 -29.18
C PRO A 72 36.08 24.24 -27.97
N GLN A 73 37.07 25.15 -27.95
CA GLN A 73 37.34 26.05 -26.82
C GLN A 73 36.18 27.01 -26.49
N ASP A 74 35.24 27.23 -27.43
CA ASP A 74 34.06 28.09 -27.26
C ASP A 74 32.75 27.28 -27.21
N CYS A 75 32.62 26.34 -26.27
CA CYS A 75 31.40 25.53 -26.13
C CYS A 75 30.14 26.35 -25.75
N GLU A 76 30.31 27.53 -25.14
CA GLU A 76 29.18 28.41 -24.82
C GLU A 76 28.62 29.15 -26.06
N SER A 77 29.43 29.42 -27.09
CA SER A 77 28.98 30.07 -28.32
C SER A 77 28.30 29.11 -29.32
N LEU A 78 28.58 27.81 -29.20
CA LEU A 78 27.95 26.73 -29.98
C LEU A 78 26.43 26.63 -29.79
N PHE A 79 25.92 27.08 -28.64
CA PHE A 79 24.51 27.02 -28.29
C PHE A 79 23.73 28.29 -28.67
N ASP A 80 24.40 29.29 -29.26
CA ASP A 80 23.81 30.58 -29.61
C ASP A 80 23.35 30.67 -31.08
N VAL A 81 22.51 31.67 -31.33
CA VAL A 81 21.67 31.85 -32.53
C VAL A 81 22.52 32.22 -33.77
N GLY A 82 23.18 31.24 -34.37
CA GLY A 82 23.82 31.43 -35.69
C GLY A 82 24.60 30.26 -36.26
N TYR A 83 24.88 29.20 -35.50
CA TYR A 83 25.84 28.19 -35.94
C TYR A 83 25.31 27.20 -36.99
N ASP A 84 26.14 26.95 -38.01
CA ASP A 84 25.88 26.08 -39.16
C ASP A 84 25.84 24.61 -38.71
N SER A 85 24.65 23.99 -38.80
CA SER A 85 24.41 22.61 -38.35
C SER A 85 25.27 21.57 -39.09
N SER A 86 25.81 21.95 -40.25
CA SER A 86 26.68 21.12 -41.08
C SER A 86 28.08 20.93 -40.46
N ALA A 87 28.66 21.97 -39.85
CA ALA A 87 30.01 21.94 -39.28
C ALA A 87 30.10 21.09 -37.99
N THR A 88 29.06 21.14 -37.16
CA THR A 88 28.97 20.36 -35.91
C THR A 88 28.79 18.86 -36.16
N LEU A 89 28.12 18.50 -37.26
CA LEU A 89 27.99 17.13 -37.74
C LEU A 89 29.32 16.61 -38.30
N SER A 90 30.02 17.41 -39.12
CA SER A 90 31.29 16.99 -39.72
C SER A 90 32.42 16.78 -38.69
N MET A 91 32.37 17.49 -37.56
CA MET A 91 33.33 17.32 -36.46
C MET A 91 32.89 16.26 -35.44
N GLY A 92 31.75 15.59 -35.63
CA GLY A 92 31.26 14.53 -34.73
C GLY A 92 30.83 15.00 -33.34
N HIS A 93 30.66 16.31 -33.13
CA HIS A 93 30.26 16.87 -31.83
C HIS A 93 28.84 16.49 -31.43
N ILE A 94 27.94 16.37 -32.41
CA ILE A 94 26.55 15.95 -32.26
C ILE A 94 26.28 14.83 -33.27
N SER A 95 25.54 13.79 -32.86
CA SER A 95 25.14 12.72 -33.79
C SER A 95 24.11 13.19 -34.81
N SER A 96 24.12 12.62 -36.00
CA SER A 96 23.13 12.88 -37.05
C SER A 96 21.69 12.63 -36.56
N LYS A 97 21.51 11.64 -35.69
CA LYS A 97 20.23 11.31 -35.06
C LYS A 97 19.74 12.43 -34.13
N LEU A 98 20.61 12.96 -33.28
CA LEU A 98 20.25 14.06 -32.39
C LEU A 98 19.96 15.35 -33.17
N GLN A 99 20.74 15.63 -34.22
CA GLN A 99 20.50 16.78 -35.09
C GLN A 99 19.10 16.77 -35.72
N VAL A 100 18.67 15.62 -36.28
CA VAL A 100 17.32 15.48 -36.84
C VAL A 100 16.24 15.69 -35.78
N LEU A 101 16.47 15.23 -34.53
CA LEU A 101 15.54 15.47 -33.43
C LEU A 101 15.41 16.97 -33.13
N LEU A 102 16.52 17.71 -33.13
CA LEU A 102 16.53 19.16 -32.93
C LEU A 102 15.79 19.91 -34.06
N GLU A 103 15.95 19.46 -35.31
CA GLU A 103 15.22 20.00 -36.47
C GLU A 103 13.69 19.78 -36.33
N ILE A 104 13.27 18.60 -35.86
CA ILE A 104 11.85 18.32 -35.57
C ILE A 104 11.32 19.27 -34.50
N PHE A 105 12.07 19.54 -33.44
CA PHE A 105 11.65 20.50 -32.42
C PHE A 105 11.55 21.93 -32.94
N GLN A 106 12.43 22.34 -33.86
CA GLN A 106 12.30 23.63 -34.53
C GLN A 106 11.04 23.74 -35.38
N PHE A 107 10.62 22.65 -36.03
CA PHE A 107 9.35 22.59 -36.76
C PHE A 107 8.15 22.69 -35.79
N LEU A 108 8.20 21.95 -34.67
CA LEU A 108 7.15 21.94 -33.66
C LEU A 108 6.96 23.30 -32.96
N ARG A 109 7.98 24.19 -32.96
CA ARG A 109 7.87 25.56 -32.43
C ARG A 109 6.71 26.36 -33.04
N LYS A 110 6.28 26.04 -34.26
CA LYS A 110 5.20 26.78 -34.95
C LYS A 110 3.79 26.49 -34.41
N ALA A 111 3.61 25.45 -33.59
CA ALA A 111 2.31 25.06 -33.05
C ALA A 111 1.98 25.78 -31.73
N THR A 112 0.71 26.11 -31.52
CA THR A 112 0.21 26.90 -30.38
C THR A 112 0.12 26.12 -29.06
N GLN A 113 0.02 24.79 -29.10
CA GLN A 113 0.10 23.90 -27.94
C GLN A 113 0.87 22.62 -28.28
N VAL A 114 2.13 22.53 -27.83
CA VAL A 114 2.98 21.36 -28.09
C VAL A 114 3.08 20.51 -26.83
N ARG A 115 2.57 19.28 -26.91
CA ARG A 115 2.82 18.22 -25.93
C ARG A 115 3.47 17.05 -26.64
N CYS A 116 4.79 16.96 -26.50
CA CYS A 116 5.59 15.94 -27.15
C CYS A 116 6.10 14.92 -26.13
N LEU A 117 5.83 13.65 -26.40
CA LEU A 117 6.38 12.53 -25.66
C LEU A 117 7.49 11.87 -26.48
N ILE A 118 8.70 11.78 -25.94
CA ILE A 118 9.86 11.22 -26.62
C ILE A 118 10.30 9.95 -25.91
N PHE A 119 10.32 8.83 -26.61
CA PHE A 119 10.76 7.53 -26.07
C PHE A 119 12.23 7.27 -26.39
N VAL A 120 13.01 6.95 -25.35
CA VAL A 120 14.43 6.60 -25.41
C VAL A 120 14.69 5.30 -24.66
N GLU A 121 15.67 4.51 -25.10
CA GLU A 121 15.95 3.20 -24.51
C GLU A 121 16.57 3.31 -23.11
N ARG A 122 17.49 4.26 -22.91
CA ARG A 122 18.29 4.38 -21.69
C ARG A 122 17.99 5.67 -20.93
N ILE A 123 17.96 5.56 -19.59
CA ILE A 123 17.76 6.70 -18.67
C ILE A 123 18.83 7.78 -18.86
N ILE A 124 20.10 7.38 -19.06
CA ILE A 124 21.20 8.35 -19.24
C ILE A 124 20.98 9.23 -20.47
N THR A 125 20.50 8.65 -21.57
CA THR A 125 20.17 9.36 -22.81
C THR A 125 19.12 10.44 -22.57
N ALA A 126 18.05 10.11 -21.82
CA ALA A 126 17.01 11.07 -21.44
C ALA A 126 17.58 12.26 -20.66
N LYS A 127 18.39 11.98 -19.62
CA LYS A 127 19.01 13.00 -18.75
C LYS A 127 19.97 13.91 -19.52
N VAL A 128 20.81 13.32 -20.38
CA VAL A 128 21.81 14.05 -21.15
C VAL A 128 21.15 14.97 -22.16
N ILE A 129 20.17 14.48 -22.93
CA ILE A 129 19.46 15.30 -23.92
C ILE A 129 18.71 16.44 -23.21
N GLU A 130 18.03 16.16 -22.10
CA GLU A 130 17.35 17.19 -21.30
C GLU A 130 18.32 18.30 -20.85
N ARG A 131 19.49 17.93 -20.32
CA ARG A 131 20.50 18.89 -19.83
C ARG A 131 21.14 19.70 -20.97
N VAL A 132 21.41 19.07 -22.11
CA VAL A 132 21.93 19.75 -23.31
C VAL A 132 20.88 20.72 -23.87
N MET A 133 19.62 20.29 -24.00
CA MET A 133 18.55 21.14 -24.52
C MET A 133 18.23 22.32 -23.61
N LYS A 134 18.34 22.16 -22.28
CA LYS A 134 18.20 23.28 -21.32
C LYS A 134 19.28 24.34 -21.46
N LYS A 135 20.48 23.98 -21.94
CA LYS A 135 21.58 24.92 -22.23
C LYS A 135 21.42 25.64 -23.57
N MET A 136 20.66 25.07 -24.49
CA MET A 136 20.38 25.68 -25.79
C MET A 136 19.33 26.79 -25.67
N THR A 137 19.75 28.04 -25.86
CA THR A 137 18.87 29.23 -25.78
C THR A 137 17.69 29.14 -26.77
N ARG A 138 17.90 28.50 -27.92
CA ARG A 138 16.90 28.25 -28.97
C ARG A 138 15.67 27.46 -28.49
N PHE A 139 15.79 26.65 -27.43
CA PHE A 139 14.71 25.80 -26.89
C PHE A 139 14.20 26.26 -25.52
N SER A 140 14.58 27.46 -25.07
CA SER A 140 14.15 28.05 -23.78
C SER A 140 12.62 28.17 -23.60
N HIS A 141 11.87 28.22 -24.70
CA HIS A 141 10.40 28.24 -24.73
C HIS A 141 9.77 26.88 -24.40
N PHE A 142 10.52 25.78 -24.52
CA PHE A 142 10.06 24.47 -24.11
C PHE A 142 10.45 24.20 -22.67
N THR A 143 9.47 23.80 -21.86
CA THR A 143 9.75 23.22 -20.55
C THR A 143 9.99 21.73 -20.73
N ILE A 144 11.21 21.29 -20.41
CA ILE A 144 11.71 19.95 -20.69
C ILE A 144 11.89 19.19 -19.38
N ALA A 145 11.41 17.95 -19.34
CA ALA A 145 11.65 17.02 -18.25
C ALA A 145 11.89 15.61 -18.78
N TYR A 146 12.37 14.72 -17.91
CA TYR A 146 12.45 13.29 -18.18
C TYR A 146 11.69 12.47 -17.13
N LEU A 147 11.24 11.28 -17.52
CA LEU A 147 10.52 10.33 -16.68
C LEU A 147 11.14 8.94 -16.86
N THR A 148 11.37 8.26 -15.74
CA THR A 148 11.95 6.91 -15.71
C THR A 148 11.00 5.96 -15.01
N GLY A 149 11.07 4.66 -15.31
CA GLY A 149 10.32 3.64 -14.54
C GLY A 149 10.78 3.54 -13.08
N THR A 150 9.96 2.89 -12.24
CA THR A 150 10.19 2.64 -10.79
C THR A 150 11.26 1.59 -10.48
N ASN A 151 12.09 1.21 -11.44
CA ASN A 151 13.09 0.17 -11.26
C ASN A 151 14.18 0.60 -10.24
N THR A 152 14.73 -0.38 -9.53
CA THR A 152 15.77 -0.25 -8.48
C THR A 152 17.13 0.26 -8.97
N SER A 153 17.21 0.82 -10.19
CA SER A 153 18.44 1.45 -10.67
C SER A 153 18.72 2.73 -9.89
N VAL A 154 19.98 2.93 -9.50
CA VAL A 154 20.47 4.10 -8.74
C VAL A 154 20.11 5.43 -9.42
N ASP A 155 19.84 5.42 -10.73
CA ASP A 155 19.53 6.59 -11.53
C ASP A 155 18.03 6.88 -11.73
N ALA A 156 17.14 6.00 -11.24
CA ALA A 156 15.69 6.16 -11.41
C ALA A 156 15.14 7.28 -10.51
N LEU A 157 14.20 8.05 -11.05
CA LEU A 157 13.47 9.08 -10.29
C LEU A 157 12.69 8.43 -9.14
N THR A 158 12.60 9.11 -8.00
CA THR A 158 11.74 8.65 -6.91
C THR A 158 10.27 8.70 -7.33
N PRO A 159 9.40 7.78 -6.86
CA PRO A 159 7.98 7.76 -7.23
C PRO A 159 7.25 9.10 -7.01
N LYS A 160 7.69 9.88 -5.99
CA LYS A 160 7.15 11.22 -5.72
C LYS A 160 7.46 12.20 -6.84
N VAL A 161 8.73 12.29 -7.26
CA VAL A 161 9.16 13.19 -8.34
C VAL A 161 8.57 12.74 -9.69
N GLN A 162 8.43 11.43 -9.91
CA GLN A 162 7.75 10.89 -11.10
C GLN A 162 6.31 11.39 -11.19
N LYS A 163 5.54 11.28 -10.09
CA LYS A 163 4.14 11.74 -10.04
C LYS A 163 4.02 13.25 -10.24
N GLU A 164 4.94 14.02 -9.67
CA GLU A 164 4.98 15.48 -9.83
C GLU A 164 5.34 15.90 -11.26
N THR A 165 6.32 15.23 -11.88
CA THR A 165 6.73 15.47 -13.26
C THR A 165 5.59 15.12 -14.22
N LEU A 166 4.93 13.99 -13.99
CA LEU A 166 3.75 13.58 -14.75
C LEU A 166 2.58 14.57 -14.56
N GLY A 167 2.33 15.03 -13.34
CA GLY A 167 1.32 16.06 -13.06
C GLY A 167 1.64 17.39 -13.75
N SER A 168 2.92 17.75 -13.84
CA SER A 168 3.39 18.93 -14.56
C SER A 168 3.22 18.79 -16.07
N PHE A 169 3.43 17.59 -16.62
CA PHE A 169 3.14 17.27 -18.02
C PHE A 169 1.62 17.28 -18.31
N LEU A 170 0.81 16.70 -17.42
CA LEU A 170 -0.66 16.70 -17.50
C LEU A 170 -1.24 18.11 -17.47
N SER A 171 -0.71 18.99 -16.62
CA SER A 171 -1.14 20.39 -16.54
C SER A 171 -0.60 21.28 -17.66
N GLY A 172 0.24 20.74 -18.57
CA GLY A 172 0.85 21.50 -19.65
C GLY A 172 1.97 22.44 -19.21
N LYS A 173 2.45 22.33 -17.97
CA LYS A 173 3.66 23.04 -17.51
C LYS A 173 4.93 22.47 -18.13
N VAL A 174 4.93 21.19 -18.47
CA VAL A 174 6.02 20.52 -19.23
C VAL A 174 5.51 20.22 -20.63
N ASN A 175 6.25 20.68 -21.64
CA ASN A 175 5.89 20.54 -23.05
C ASN A 175 6.58 19.33 -23.69
N LEU A 176 7.85 19.09 -23.35
CA LEU A 176 8.65 17.97 -23.87
C LEU A 176 8.98 17.00 -22.73
N LEU A 177 8.56 15.75 -22.86
CA LEU A 177 8.82 14.70 -21.88
C LEU A 177 9.62 13.56 -22.49
N PHE A 178 10.83 13.34 -21.98
CA PHE A 178 11.66 12.19 -22.35
C PHE A 178 11.35 11.01 -21.43
N ALA A 179 10.87 9.90 -21.97
CA ALA A 179 10.46 8.72 -21.23
C ALA A 179 11.20 7.46 -21.70
N THR A 180 11.46 6.53 -20.79
CA THR A 180 11.93 5.18 -21.15
C THR A 180 10.78 4.24 -21.45
N ASP A 181 10.99 3.19 -22.25
CA ASP A 181 9.95 2.21 -22.62
C ASP A 181 9.22 1.59 -21.41
N VAL A 182 9.87 1.50 -20.25
CA VAL A 182 9.25 1.01 -18.99
C VAL A 182 8.07 1.88 -18.52
N VAL A 183 8.02 3.14 -18.95
CA VAL A 183 6.97 4.13 -18.65
C VAL A 183 5.75 3.96 -19.57
N GLU A 184 5.85 3.16 -20.64
CA GLU A 184 4.76 2.93 -21.61
C GLU A 184 3.55 2.23 -20.97
N GLU A 185 3.83 1.37 -20.00
CA GLU A 185 2.87 0.52 -19.29
C GLU A 185 2.44 1.16 -17.96
N GLY A 186 1.13 1.24 -17.72
CA GLY A 186 0.57 1.61 -16.42
C GLY A 186 0.54 3.10 -16.07
N ILE A 187 1.08 3.98 -16.93
CA ILE A 187 1.01 5.44 -16.73
C ILE A 187 -0.07 6.03 -17.63
N ASP A 188 -1.01 6.75 -17.00
CA ASP A 188 -2.06 7.50 -17.68
C ASP A 188 -1.48 8.83 -18.19
N VAL A 189 -0.92 8.78 -19.40
CA VAL A 189 -0.36 9.95 -20.10
C VAL A 189 -1.48 10.56 -20.96
N PRO A 190 -1.69 11.89 -20.94
CA PRO A 190 -2.77 12.55 -21.68
C PRO A 190 -2.57 12.39 -23.19
N HIS A 191 -3.59 12.73 -23.97
CA HIS A 191 -3.48 12.80 -25.42
C HIS A 191 -2.37 13.78 -25.81
N CYS A 192 -1.30 13.29 -26.42
CA CYS A 192 -0.17 14.09 -26.90
C CYS A 192 -0.42 14.58 -28.33
N SER A 193 0.11 15.77 -28.66
CA SER A 193 0.11 16.31 -30.03
C SER A 193 1.17 15.61 -30.89
N SER A 194 2.27 15.17 -30.28
CA SER A 194 3.33 14.46 -30.99
C SER A 194 3.94 13.37 -30.11
N VAL A 195 4.24 12.22 -30.70
CA VAL A 195 4.98 11.15 -30.04
C VAL A 195 6.18 10.79 -30.92
N ILE A 196 7.38 10.94 -30.38
CA ILE A 196 8.64 10.67 -31.08
C ILE A 196 9.30 9.45 -30.47
N ARG A 197 9.61 8.46 -31.30
CA ARG A 197 10.43 7.31 -30.93
C ARG A 197 11.85 7.58 -31.38
N PHE A 198 12.66 8.07 -30.44
CA PHE A 198 14.08 8.25 -30.68
C PHE A 198 14.71 6.87 -30.89
N ASP A 199 14.44 5.92 -29.99
CA ASP A 199 14.83 4.51 -30.18
C ASP A 199 13.64 3.67 -30.65
N LEU A 200 13.94 2.65 -31.45
CA LEU A 200 12.94 1.80 -32.08
C LEU A 200 12.22 0.91 -31.05
N PRO A 201 10.90 0.68 -31.21
CA PRO A 201 10.17 -0.30 -30.41
C PRO A 201 10.81 -1.68 -30.55
N LYS A 202 11.04 -2.37 -29.44
CA LYS A 202 11.54 -3.75 -29.43
C LYS A 202 10.45 -4.80 -29.61
N THR A 203 9.19 -4.42 -29.34
CA THR A 203 8.04 -5.33 -29.35
C THR A 203 6.83 -4.68 -30.02
N VAL A 204 5.92 -5.51 -30.56
CA VAL A 204 4.64 -5.06 -31.11
C VAL A 204 3.83 -4.30 -30.07
N ARG A 205 3.83 -4.77 -28.82
CA ARG A 205 3.15 -4.12 -27.70
C ARG A 205 3.64 -2.68 -27.48
N SER A 206 4.96 -2.48 -27.41
CA SER A 206 5.57 -1.17 -27.23
C SER A 206 5.21 -0.22 -28.39
N TYR A 207 5.24 -0.73 -29.62
CA TYR A 207 4.84 0.03 -30.80
C TYR A 207 3.38 0.50 -30.74
N VAL A 208 2.44 -0.41 -30.47
CA VAL A 208 1.00 -0.10 -30.38
C VAL A 208 0.71 0.87 -29.24
N GLN A 209 1.33 0.67 -28.07
CA GLN A 209 1.10 1.51 -26.90
C GLN A 209 1.58 2.95 -27.09
N SER A 210 2.78 3.17 -27.65
CA SER A 210 3.22 4.54 -27.94
C SER A 210 2.43 5.21 -29.04
N ARG A 211 2.11 4.50 -30.13
CA ARG A 211 1.26 5.03 -31.20
C ARG A 211 -0.09 5.45 -30.63
N GLY A 212 -0.62 4.64 -29.71
CA GLY A 212 -1.83 4.93 -28.96
C GLY A 212 -1.75 6.15 -28.02
N ARG A 213 -0.62 6.84 -27.85
CA ARG A 213 -0.54 8.09 -27.06
C ARG A 213 -0.71 9.36 -27.91
N ALA A 214 -0.49 9.26 -29.22
CA ALA A 214 -0.71 10.34 -30.17
C ALA A 214 -2.19 10.40 -30.57
N ARG A 215 -3.09 10.82 -29.67
CA ARG A 215 -4.56 10.81 -29.89
C ARG A 215 -5.21 12.16 -30.16
N GLN A 216 -4.48 13.27 -30.08
CA GLN A 216 -5.05 14.58 -30.43
C GLN A 216 -5.36 14.67 -31.92
N THR A 217 -6.30 15.53 -32.31
CA THR A 217 -6.56 15.82 -33.73
C THR A 217 -5.29 16.35 -34.39
N GLU A 218 -4.94 15.82 -35.57
CA GLU A 218 -3.67 16.10 -36.27
C GLU A 218 -2.39 15.68 -35.50
N SER A 219 -2.50 14.70 -34.61
CA SER A 219 -1.34 14.18 -33.90
C SER A 219 -0.31 13.53 -34.85
N GLN A 220 0.96 13.68 -34.51
CA GLN A 220 2.07 13.10 -35.28
C GLN A 220 2.74 11.98 -34.49
N TYR A 221 2.88 10.81 -35.11
CA TYR A 221 3.71 9.72 -34.60
C TYR A 221 4.97 9.59 -35.45
N ILE A 222 6.12 9.92 -34.88
CA ILE A 222 7.40 10.00 -35.58
C ILE A 222 8.32 8.90 -35.08
N LEU A 223 8.85 8.10 -36.00
CA LEU A 223 9.83 7.05 -35.72
C LEU A 223 11.17 7.40 -36.37
N MET A 224 12.25 7.40 -35.59
CA MET A 224 13.59 7.69 -36.10
C MET A 224 14.31 6.41 -36.52
N LEU A 225 14.70 6.35 -37.80
CA LEU A 225 15.40 5.23 -38.43
C LEU A 225 16.70 5.71 -39.04
N GLU A 226 17.76 4.90 -38.90
CA GLU A 226 19.05 5.20 -39.54
C GLU A 226 19.01 4.89 -41.05
N ARG A 227 19.46 5.83 -41.88
CA ARG A 227 19.48 5.65 -43.34
C ARG A 227 20.48 4.54 -43.71
N GLY A 228 20.03 3.58 -44.51
CA GLY A 228 20.85 2.45 -44.95
C GLY A 228 20.89 1.27 -43.98
N ASN A 229 20.34 1.40 -42.77
CA ASN A 229 20.32 0.31 -41.79
C ASN A 229 19.20 -0.70 -42.10
N LYS A 230 19.53 -1.75 -42.85
CA LYS A 230 18.58 -2.80 -43.25
C LYS A 230 17.96 -3.55 -42.06
N LYS A 231 18.76 -3.83 -41.03
CA LYS A 231 18.31 -4.56 -39.83
C LYS A 231 17.19 -3.83 -39.10
N GLN A 232 17.35 -2.52 -38.87
CA GLN A 232 16.32 -1.69 -38.25
C GLN A 232 15.04 -1.63 -39.09
N ARG A 233 15.18 -1.56 -40.41
CA ARG A 233 14.05 -1.53 -41.33
C ARG A 233 13.28 -2.85 -41.34
N GLU A 234 13.99 -3.99 -41.38
CA GLU A 234 13.40 -5.33 -41.29
C GLU A 234 12.69 -5.52 -39.95
N GLN A 235 13.32 -5.17 -38.83
CA GLN A 235 12.69 -5.21 -37.50
C GLN A 235 11.37 -4.42 -37.46
N MET A 236 11.33 -3.24 -38.07
CA MET A 236 10.10 -2.44 -38.13
C MET A 236 9.04 -3.09 -39.00
N PHE A 237 9.42 -3.63 -40.16
CA PHE A 237 8.49 -4.36 -41.02
C PHE A 237 7.92 -5.60 -40.34
N ASP A 238 8.73 -6.32 -39.57
CA ASP A 238 8.28 -7.48 -38.82
C ASP A 238 7.31 -7.10 -37.72
N ILE A 239 7.56 -5.99 -37.01
CA ILE A 239 6.63 -5.45 -36.00
C ILE A 239 5.29 -5.06 -36.63
N ILE A 240 5.33 -4.31 -37.73
CA ILE A 240 4.13 -3.87 -38.44
C ILE A 240 3.36 -5.07 -39.00
N ARG A 241 4.06 -6.04 -39.63
CA ARG A 241 3.45 -7.27 -40.15
C ARG A 241 2.83 -8.09 -39.04
N SER A 242 3.52 -8.22 -37.90
CA SER A 242 3.02 -8.95 -36.74
C SER A 242 1.76 -8.27 -36.18
N GLU A 243 1.73 -6.94 -36.11
CA GLU A 243 0.53 -6.20 -35.73
C GLU A 243 -0.64 -6.48 -36.68
N TYR A 244 -0.42 -6.36 -38.00
CA TYR A 244 -1.45 -6.66 -38.99
C TYR A 244 -1.93 -8.10 -38.88
N SER A 245 -1.02 -9.07 -38.76
CA SER A 245 -1.38 -10.48 -38.61
C SER A 245 -2.15 -10.75 -37.32
N MET A 246 -1.77 -10.13 -36.20
CA MET A 246 -2.49 -10.24 -34.93
C MET A 246 -3.89 -9.62 -35.02
N THR A 247 -4.01 -8.47 -35.67
CA THR A 247 -5.28 -7.77 -35.84
C THR A 247 -6.19 -8.52 -36.81
N ASP A 248 -5.65 -9.00 -37.93
CA ASP A 248 -6.36 -9.79 -38.93
C ASP A 248 -6.82 -11.13 -38.37
N THR A 249 -5.98 -11.84 -37.61
CA THR A 249 -6.40 -13.07 -36.90
C THR A 249 -7.42 -12.79 -35.81
N ALA A 250 -7.37 -11.65 -35.12
CA ALA A 250 -8.38 -11.27 -34.14
C ALA A 250 -9.73 -10.92 -34.81
N ILE A 251 -9.71 -10.29 -35.99
CA ILE A 251 -10.91 -9.95 -36.77
C ILE A 251 -11.50 -11.19 -37.46
N LYS A 252 -10.64 -12.08 -37.99
CA LYS A 252 -11.01 -13.33 -38.67
C LYS A 252 -11.30 -14.49 -37.71
N ARG A 253 -11.10 -14.30 -36.40
CA ARG A 253 -11.69 -15.21 -35.42
C ARG A 253 -13.20 -15.05 -35.52
N ASP A 254 -13.79 -15.94 -36.30
CA ASP A 254 -15.23 -16.14 -36.35
C ASP A 254 -15.68 -16.49 -34.92
N PRO A 255 -16.70 -15.82 -34.34
CA PRO A 255 -17.26 -16.21 -33.05
C PRO A 255 -17.75 -17.68 -32.98
N ASP A 256 -17.78 -18.38 -34.12
CA ASP A 256 -18.28 -19.74 -34.29
C ASP A 256 -17.27 -20.88 -34.12
N ASP A 257 -15.97 -20.62 -34.13
CA ASP A 257 -14.96 -21.70 -34.08
C ASP A 257 -14.64 -22.15 -32.62
N SER A 258 -15.36 -21.60 -31.64
CA SER A 258 -15.60 -22.27 -30.37
C SER A 258 -16.94 -23.00 -30.47
N VAL A 259 -16.96 -24.30 -30.19
CA VAL A 259 -18.15 -25.16 -30.22
C VAL A 259 -19.30 -24.59 -29.38
N VAL A 260 -20.09 -23.67 -29.95
CA VAL A 260 -21.50 -23.38 -29.67
C VAL A 260 -22.02 -22.66 -30.91
N LYS A 261 -22.84 -23.34 -31.73
CA LYS A 261 -23.57 -22.74 -32.85
C LYS A 261 -24.13 -21.35 -32.49
N PRO A 262 -23.97 -20.31 -33.33
CA PRO A 262 -24.63 -19.05 -33.13
C PRO A 262 -26.10 -19.27 -33.51
N CYS A 263 -26.97 -19.18 -32.53
CA CYS A 263 -28.40 -19.21 -32.83
C CYS A 263 -28.76 -17.82 -33.36
N LEU A 264 -29.02 -17.74 -34.67
CA LEU A 264 -29.56 -16.57 -35.34
C LEU A 264 -30.85 -16.12 -34.64
N VAL A 265 -30.82 -14.86 -34.18
CA VAL A 265 -31.93 -13.92 -33.96
C VAL A 265 -32.92 -14.26 -32.84
N LYS A 266 -32.85 -13.47 -31.75
CA LYS A 266 -33.98 -12.64 -31.28
C LYS A 266 -33.48 -11.61 -30.25
N GLU A 267 -33.57 -10.34 -30.66
CA GLU A 267 -33.43 -9.11 -29.87
C GLU A 267 -32.04 -8.88 -29.25
N THR A 268 -31.27 -7.97 -29.87
CA THR A 268 -30.29 -7.14 -29.14
C THR A 268 -31.04 -6.41 -28.04
N LYS A 269 -31.14 -7.02 -26.85
CA LYS A 269 -31.67 -6.36 -25.65
C LYS A 269 -30.68 -5.25 -25.30
N ALA A 270 -30.95 -4.07 -25.82
CA ALA A 270 -30.28 -2.83 -25.46
C ALA A 270 -31.27 -1.99 -24.64
N TYR A 271 -30.76 -1.34 -23.59
CA TYR A 271 -31.53 -0.38 -22.82
C TYR A 271 -31.24 1.03 -23.32
N TYR A 272 -32.29 1.80 -23.61
CA TYR A 272 -32.21 3.16 -24.13
C TYR A 272 -32.81 4.14 -23.11
N VAL A 273 -32.13 5.27 -22.89
CA VAL A 273 -32.65 6.39 -22.11
C VAL A 273 -33.20 7.44 -23.08
N GLU A 274 -34.52 7.63 -23.08
CA GLU A 274 -35.22 8.50 -24.04
C GLU A 274 -34.83 9.98 -23.92
N ALA A 275 -34.42 10.43 -22.72
CA ALA A 275 -34.04 11.83 -22.47
C ALA A 275 -32.68 12.24 -23.05
N THR A 276 -31.73 11.31 -23.18
CA THR A 276 -30.33 11.60 -23.54
C THR A 276 -29.83 10.84 -24.77
N GLY A 277 -30.59 9.85 -25.24
CA GLY A 277 -30.17 8.95 -26.32
C GLY A 277 -29.06 7.96 -25.93
N ALA A 278 -28.71 7.86 -24.64
CA ALA A 278 -27.70 6.91 -24.17
C ALA A 278 -28.23 5.47 -24.25
N SER A 279 -27.37 4.54 -24.71
CA SER A 279 -27.73 3.12 -24.85
C SER A 279 -26.68 2.21 -24.23
N VAL A 280 -27.12 1.20 -23.47
CA VAL A 280 -26.27 0.11 -22.97
C VAL A 280 -26.72 -1.21 -23.58
N THR A 281 -25.80 -1.86 -24.28
CA THR A 281 -25.96 -3.23 -24.82
C THR A 281 -25.56 -4.27 -23.78
N ALA A 282 -26.02 -5.51 -23.94
CA ALA A 282 -25.68 -6.63 -23.05
C ALA A 282 -24.16 -6.80 -22.86
N ASP A 283 -23.34 -6.63 -23.91
CA ASP A 283 -21.88 -6.69 -23.83
C ASP A 283 -21.28 -5.53 -23.03
N SER A 284 -21.70 -4.30 -23.31
CA SER A 284 -21.20 -3.09 -22.63
C SER A 284 -21.62 -3.02 -21.16
N SER A 285 -22.71 -3.69 -20.78
CA SER A 285 -23.26 -3.67 -19.43
C SER A 285 -22.27 -4.22 -18.38
N VAL A 286 -21.43 -5.18 -18.74
CA VAL A 286 -20.42 -5.76 -17.85
C VAL A 286 -19.36 -4.72 -17.51
N SER A 287 -18.94 -3.91 -18.48
CA SER A 287 -17.95 -2.85 -18.28
C SER A 287 -18.51 -1.70 -17.46
N VAL A 288 -19.76 -1.28 -17.71
CA VAL A 288 -20.43 -0.22 -16.93
C VAL A 288 -20.60 -0.65 -15.47
N LEU A 289 -21.01 -1.89 -15.23
CA LEU A 289 -21.18 -2.43 -13.87
C LEU A 289 -19.84 -2.57 -13.13
N THR A 290 -18.79 -2.99 -13.82
CA THR A 290 -17.43 -3.07 -13.22
C THR A 290 -16.94 -1.67 -12.85
N LYS A 291 -17.14 -0.69 -13.74
CA LYS A 291 -16.81 0.71 -13.49
C LYS A 291 -17.61 1.31 -12.33
N TYR A 292 -18.89 0.94 -12.18
CA TYR A 292 -19.69 1.33 -11.02
C TYR A 292 -19.11 0.75 -9.72
N CYS A 293 -18.77 -0.54 -9.69
CA CYS A 293 -18.18 -1.17 -8.51
C CYS A 293 -16.83 -0.55 -8.14
N GLU A 294 -15.97 -0.21 -9.11
CA GLU A 294 -14.70 0.47 -8.87
C GLU A 294 -14.85 1.88 -8.26
N MET A 295 -15.99 2.52 -8.46
CA MET A 295 -16.29 3.84 -7.89
C MET A 295 -16.86 3.78 -6.47
N LEU A 296 -17.23 2.59 -5.97
CA LEU A 296 -17.68 2.42 -4.59
C LEU A 296 -16.50 2.58 -3.61
N PRO A 297 -16.74 3.04 -2.37
CA PRO A 297 -15.68 3.20 -1.38
C PRO A 297 -15.03 1.84 -1.09
N GLY A 298 -13.74 1.73 -1.41
CA GLY A 298 -12.87 0.61 -1.06
C GLY A 298 -11.75 1.07 -0.11
N ASP A 299 -11.27 0.17 0.74
CA ASP A 299 -10.07 0.39 1.57
C ASP A 299 -8.93 -0.51 1.07
N LYS A 300 -7.73 -0.37 1.61
CA LYS A 300 -6.53 -1.17 1.29
C LYS A 300 -6.76 -2.68 1.41
N PHE A 301 -7.78 -3.11 2.13
CA PHE A 301 -8.14 -4.51 2.37
C PHE A 301 -9.41 -4.97 1.63
N PHE A 302 -10.15 -4.05 0.99
CA PHE A 302 -11.42 -4.36 0.32
C PHE A 302 -11.53 -3.62 -1.02
N SER A 303 -11.46 -4.36 -2.12
CA SER A 303 -11.77 -3.85 -3.45
C SER A 303 -13.19 -4.26 -3.85
N PRO A 304 -14.15 -3.32 -3.97
CA PRO A 304 -15.51 -3.64 -4.38
C PRO A 304 -15.52 -4.24 -5.80
N LYS A 305 -15.93 -5.51 -5.92
CA LYS A 305 -16.07 -6.23 -7.20
C LYS A 305 -17.40 -6.98 -7.26
N PRO A 306 -18.02 -7.10 -8.44
CA PRO A 306 -19.23 -7.89 -8.61
C PRO A 306 -18.92 -9.40 -8.57
N LEU A 307 -19.69 -10.14 -7.79
CA LEU A 307 -19.59 -11.60 -7.69
C LEU A 307 -20.68 -12.25 -8.54
N PHE A 308 -20.30 -13.26 -9.32
CA PHE A 308 -21.20 -14.00 -10.20
C PHE A 308 -21.29 -15.45 -9.75
N GLN A 309 -22.50 -15.91 -9.43
CA GLN A 309 -22.80 -17.31 -9.15
C GLN A 309 -23.62 -17.88 -10.30
N TYR A 310 -23.25 -19.04 -10.82
CA TYR A 310 -23.96 -19.72 -11.89
C TYR A 310 -24.70 -20.92 -11.33
N ILE A 311 -26.01 -20.94 -11.51
CA ILE A 311 -26.89 -22.04 -11.14
C ILE A 311 -27.27 -22.75 -12.43
N LEU A 312 -26.97 -24.05 -12.51
CA LEU A 312 -27.40 -24.91 -13.61
C LEU A 312 -28.80 -25.43 -13.29
N SER A 313 -29.79 -25.06 -14.09
CA SER A 313 -31.17 -25.55 -13.98
C SER A 313 -31.53 -26.27 -15.28
N GLY A 314 -31.20 -27.57 -15.36
CA GLY A 314 -31.36 -28.36 -16.58
C GLY A 314 -30.32 -28.02 -17.66
N GLU A 315 -30.76 -27.79 -18.91
CA GLU A 315 -29.90 -27.35 -20.04
C GLU A 315 -29.68 -25.82 -20.09
N LEU A 316 -30.16 -25.07 -19.08
CA LEU A 316 -30.11 -23.62 -19.02
C LEU A 316 -29.28 -23.14 -17.83
N TYR A 317 -28.47 -22.12 -18.07
CA TYR A 317 -27.67 -21.40 -17.07
C TYR A 317 -28.46 -20.20 -16.56
N ARG A 318 -28.56 -20.09 -15.24
CA ARG A 318 -29.08 -18.90 -14.55
C ARG A 318 -27.94 -18.27 -13.76
N CYS A 319 -27.69 -16.98 -13.94
CA CYS A 319 -26.65 -16.26 -13.20
C CYS A 319 -27.29 -15.36 -12.12
N LYS A 320 -26.74 -15.46 -10.91
CA LYS A 320 -27.03 -14.59 -9.76
C LYS A 320 -25.84 -13.64 -9.60
N LEU A 321 -26.12 -12.35 -9.74
CA LEU A 321 -25.16 -11.28 -9.49
C LEU A 321 -25.32 -10.80 -8.04
N THR A 322 -24.21 -10.78 -7.32
CA THR A 322 -24.11 -10.17 -5.99
C THR A 322 -23.15 -8.97 -6.08
N LEU A 323 -23.67 -7.78 -5.83
CA LEU A 323 -22.90 -6.55 -5.74
C LEU A 323 -22.31 -6.37 -4.31
N PRO A 324 -21.25 -5.57 -4.15
CA PRO A 324 -20.70 -5.23 -2.84
C PRO A 324 -21.74 -4.63 -1.90
N PRO A 325 -21.58 -4.74 -0.56
CA PRO A 325 -22.53 -4.21 0.42
C PRO A 325 -22.71 -2.69 0.34
N ASN A 326 -21.73 -1.98 -0.23
CA ASN A 326 -21.76 -0.53 -0.44
C ASN A 326 -22.58 -0.11 -1.69
N ALA A 327 -23.06 -1.07 -2.49
CA ALA A 327 -23.83 -0.80 -3.69
C ALA A 327 -25.31 -0.49 -3.39
N ALA A 328 -25.98 0.21 -4.31
CA ALA A 328 -27.38 0.61 -4.18
C ALA A 328 -28.38 -0.57 -4.05
N PHE A 329 -27.99 -1.77 -4.51
CA PHE A 329 -28.69 -3.01 -4.21
C PHE A 329 -27.68 -4.18 -4.20
N GLN A 330 -28.01 -5.26 -3.49
CA GLN A 330 -27.05 -6.34 -3.26
C GLN A 330 -27.19 -7.51 -4.24
N THR A 331 -28.41 -7.95 -4.57
CA THR A 331 -28.58 -9.15 -5.41
C THR A 331 -29.59 -8.96 -6.52
N ILE A 332 -29.30 -9.57 -7.67
CA ILE A 332 -30.22 -9.69 -8.80
C ILE A 332 -30.01 -11.02 -9.50
N VAL A 333 -31.11 -11.68 -9.85
CA VAL A 333 -31.12 -12.94 -10.59
C VAL A 333 -31.67 -12.63 -11.98
N GLY A 334 -30.91 -13.00 -13.01
CA GLY A 334 -31.32 -12.76 -14.39
C GLY A 334 -31.99 -13.96 -15.04
N PRO A 335 -32.36 -13.82 -16.33
CA PRO A 335 -33.11 -14.82 -17.07
C PRO A 335 -32.29 -16.09 -17.37
N GLU A 336 -32.97 -17.22 -17.56
CA GLU A 336 -32.38 -18.50 -17.96
C GLU A 336 -31.87 -18.45 -19.40
N CYS A 337 -30.62 -18.82 -19.62
CA CYS A 337 -29.97 -18.74 -20.93
C CYS A 337 -29.20 -20.02 -21.26
N ARG A 338 -29.08 -20.35 -22.56
CA ARG A 338 -28.33 -21.54 -23.01
C ARG A 338 -26.81 -21.43 -22.83
N SER A 339 -26.29 -20.23 -22.61
CA SER A 339 -24.87 -19.97 -22.38
C SER A 339 -24.64 -19.24 -21.07
N SER A 340 -23.61 -19.68 -20.33
CA SER A 340 -23.14 -19.02 -19.11
C SER A 340 -22.76 -17.55 -19.36
N GLN A 341 -22.13 -17.24 -20.50
CA GLN A 341 -21.71 -15.88 -20.84
C GLN A 341 -22.90 -14.96 -21.14
N LEU A 342 -23.89 -15.43 -21.91
CA LEU A 342 -25.12 -14.68 -22.19
C LEU A 342 -25.94 -14.45 -20.91
N SER A 343 -26.00 -15.45 -20.02
CA SER A 343 -26.66 -15.30 -18.71
C SER A 343 -26.02 -14.18 -17.89
N ARG A 344 -24.68 -14.10 -17.88
CA ARG A 344 -23.94 -13.03 -17.19
C ARG A 344 -24.24 -11.65 -17.76
N GLN A 345 -24.20 -11.51 -19.09
CA GLN A 345 -24.43 -10.23 -19.76
C GLN A 345 -25.86 -9.71 -19.57
N LEU A 346 -26.85 -10.60 -19.61
CA LEU A 346 -28.25 -10.22 -19.41
C LEU A 346 -28.54 -9.82 -17.96
N VAL A 347 -27.94 -10.52 -16.98
CA VAL A 347 -28.01 -10.11 -15.57
C VAL A 347 -27.39 -8.74 -15.35
N CYS A 348 -26.22 -8.48 -15.95
CA CYS A 348 -25.56 -7.17 -15.88
C CYS A 348 -26.38 -6.07 -16.53
N LEU A 349 -27.06 -6.36 -17.65
CA LEU A 349 -27.94 -5.39 -18.31
C LEU A 349 -29.14 -5.02 -17.43
N ASP A 350 -29.80 -6.01 -16.84
CA ASP A 350 -30.92 -5.77 -15.92
C ASP A 350 -30.46 -5.06 -14.64
N ALA A 351 -29.24 -5.34 -14.17
CA ALA A 351 -28.61 -4.61 -13.09
C ALA A 351 -28.36 -3.14 -13.44
N CYS A 352 -27.86 -2.82 -14.64
CA CYS A 352 -27.66 -1.44 -15.09
C CYS A 352 -29.00 -0.67 -15.19
N LYS A 353 -30.07 -1.31 -15.68
CA LYS A 353 -31.42 -0.73 -15.69
C LYS A 353 -31.89 -0.38 -14.27
N LYS A 354 -31.70 -1.32 -13.33
CA LYS A 354 -32.09 -1.13 -11.93
C LYS A 354 -31.26 -0.04 -11.25
N LEU A 355 -29.95 0.05 -11.51
CA LEU A 355 -29.09 1.13 -11.01
C LEU A 355 -29.52 2.51 -11.55
N HIS A 356 -29.93 2.59 -12.82
CA HIS A 356 -30.46 3.82 -13.40
C HIS A 356 -31.80 4.22 -12.75
N GLN A 357 -32.72 3.27 -12.56
CA GLN A 357 -34.02 3.53 -11.89
C GLN A 357 -33.86 3.98 -10.43
N ILE A 358 -32.83 3.50 -9.73
CA ILE A 358 -32.52 3.90 -8.34
C ILE A 358 -31.76 5.24 -8.29
N GLY A 359 -31.37 5.81 -9.43
CA GLY A 359 -30.60 7.05 -9.50
C GLY A 359 -29.13 6.89 -9.11
N ALA A 360 -28.59 5.66 -9.13
CA ALA A 360 -27.17 5.40 -8.90
C ALA A 360 -26.30 5.61 -10.16
N LEU A 361 -26.94 5.54 -11.34
CA LEU A 361 -26.37 5.96 -12.63
C LEU A 361 -27.13 7.20 -13.10
N ASN A 362 -26.42 8.16 -13.72
CA ASN A 362 -27.06 9.33 -14.33
C ASN A 362 -27.75 8.97 -15.66
N ASP A 363 -28.49 9.92 -16.23
CA ASP A 363 -29.20 9.74 -17.51
C ASP A 363 -28.28 9.44 -18.71
N HIS A 364 -26.95 9.62 -18.55
CA HIS A 364 -25.94 9.19 -19.52
C HIS A 364 -25.37 7.78 -19.24
N LEU A 365 -25.97 7.03 -18.31
CA LEU A 365 -25.59 5.68 -17.89
C LEU A 365 -24.16 5.61 -17.31
N LEU A 366 -23.72 6.70 -16.66
CA LEU A 366 -22.43 6.82 -15.97
C LEU A 366 -22.63 6.95 -14.46
N PRO A 367 -21.72 6.39 -13.63
CA PRO A 367 -21.73 6.62 -12.19
C PRO A 367 -21.40 8.08 -11.85
N PHE A 368 -22.02 8.63 -10.80
CA PHE A 368 -21.80 10.01 -10.37
C PHE A 368 -20.32 10.30 -10.04
N ASN A 369 -19.81 11.41 -10.58
CA ASN A 369 -18.47 11.94 -10.34
C ASN A 369 -18.58 13.29 -9.60
N GLU A 370 -19.14 13.32 -8.39
CA GLU A 370 -19.07 14.55 -7.59
C GLU A 370 -17.79 14.55 -6.74
N LYS A 371 -16.74 15.17 -7.29
CA LYS A 371 -15.91 16.03 -6.45
C LYS A 371 -16.79 17.24 -6.11
N PRO A 372 -17.06 17.55 -4.83
CA PRO A 372 -17.89 18.69 -4.51
C PRO A 372 -17.26 19.96 -5.08
N PRO A 373 -18.07 20.88 -5.65
CA PRO A 373 -17.58 22.17 -6.11
C PRO A 373 -17.00 22.93 -4.92
N ARG A 374 -15.77 23.41 -5.06
CA ARG A 374 -15.14 24.27 -4.05
C ARG A 374 -15.93 25.58 -3.99
N GLY A 375 -16.73 25.75 -2.95
CA GLY A 375 -17.20 27.05 -2.53
C GLY A 375 -16.02 27.84 -1.96
N ASP A 376 -15.73 28.98 -2.56
CA ASP A 376 -14.84 29.98 -2.00
C ASP A 376 -15.43 30.48 -0.67
N SER A 377 -14.85 30.03 0.43
CA SER A 377 -14.96 30.71 1.72
C SER A 377 -13.63 30.61 2.44
N ASP A 378 -12.94 31.75 2.45
CA ASP A 378 -11.72 32.02 3.20
C ASP A 378 -11.93 31.70 4.69
N VAL A 379 -11.29 30.63 5.16
CA VAL A 379 -11.04 30.42 6.59
C VAL A 379 -9.57 30.04 6.75
N GLN A 380 -8.78 31.03 7.13
CA GLN A 380 -7.52 30.80 7.82
C GLN A 380 -7.78 29.92 9.05
N ASP A 381 -7.21 28.71 9.12
CA ASP A 381 -6.57 28.31 10.38
C ASP A 381 -5.56 27.16 10.27
N ARG A 382 -4.44 27.41 10.97
CA ARG A 382 -3.48 26.51 11.65
C ARG A 382 -2.78 25.38 10.88
N LYS A 383 -1.49 25.66 10.63
CA LYS A 383 -0.41 24.67 10.48
C LYS A 383 -0.42 23.67 11.66
N LEU A 384 -0.84 22.43 11.40
CA LEU A 384 -0.52 21.26 12.23
C LEU A 384 0.68 20.52 11.60
N GLY A 385 1.70 20.31 12.41
CA GLY A 385 3.00 19.77 12.02
C GLY A 385 3.00 18.28 11.70
N ALA A 386 3.97 17.92 10.85
CA ALA A 386 4.62 16.61 10.70
C ALA A 386 3.75 15.33 10.77
N GLY A 387 3.30 14.87 9.60
CA GLY A 387 2.77 13.53 9.35
C GLY A 387 2.80 13.21 7.85
N THR A 388 3.02 11.95 7.47
CA THR A 388 3.38 11.52 6.11
C THR A 388 2.28 11.76 5.06
N THR A 389 2.66 12.34 3.93
CA THR A 389 1.80 12.65 2.77
C THR A 389 1.48 11.41 1.92
N LYS A 390 0.67 10.51 2.46
CA LYS A 390 -0.20 9.66 1.61
C LYS A 390 -1.55 10.38 1.54
N LEU A 391 -2.00 10.70 0.33
CA LEU A 391 -3.35 11.17 0.06
C LEU A 391 -4.34 10.32 0.87
N LYS A 392 -4.90 10.88 1.95
CA LYS A 392 -6.17 10.43 2.47
C LYS A 392 -7.18 10.93 1.44
N GLU A 393 -7.68 10.05 0.59
CA GLU A 393 -9.01 10.25 0.05
C GLU A 393 -9.94 10.26 1.26
N LEU A 394 -10.29 11.46 1.72
CA LEU A 394 -11.32 11.64 2.74
C LEU A 394 -12.65 11.44 2.03
N HIS A 395 -13.01 10.18 1.82
CA HIS A 395 -14.41 9.85 1.63
C HIS A 395 -15.12 10.19 2.93
N GLY A 396 -16.22 10.91 2.86
CA GLY A 396 -17.05 11.18 4.03
C GLY A 396 -17.41 9.84 4.65
N THR A 397 -16.85 9.54 5.82
CA THR A 397 -17.23 8.34 6.56
C THR A 397 -18.64 8.63 7.08
N ALA A 398 -19.66 8.05 6.47
CA ALA A 398 -21.00 8.12 7.01
C ALA A 398 -20.93 7.52 8.42
N CYS A 399 -21.21 8.34 9.44
CA CYS A 399 -21.26 7.87 10.81
C CYS A 399 -22.45 6.91 10.90
N ILE A 400 -22.19 5.67 11.30
CA ILE A 400 -23.25 4.68 11.51
C ILE A 400 -24.05 5.13 12.72
N SER A 401 -25.26 5.66 12.50
CA SER A 401 -26.13 6.18 13.55
C SER A 401 -26.39 5.15 14.66
N ALA A 402 -26.43 3.86 14.32
CA ALA A 402 -26.59 2.77 15.28
C ALA A 402 -25.41 2.62 16.26
N LEU A 403 -24.21 3.07 15.89
CA LEU A 403 -23.02 3.09 16.75
C LEU A 403 -22.85 4.42 17.49
N SER A 404 -23.67 5.44 17.20
CA SER A 404 -23.64 6.72 17.90
C SER A 404 -24.48 6.67 19.18
N GLY A 405 -24.02 7.32 20.23
CA GLY A 405 -24.71 7.33 21.53
C GLY A 405 -24.18 8.40 22.47
N SER A 406 -25.01 8.82 23.43
CA SER A 406 -24.65 9.79 24.48
C SER A 406 -24.38 9.11 25.83
N TRP A 407 -24.10 7.81 25.79
CA TRP A 407 -24.31 6.90 26.89
C TRP A 407 -23.03 6.73 27.74
N GLY A 408 -23.19 6.50 29.05
CA GLY A 408 -22.10 6.32 30.00
C GLY A 408 -21.74 7.53 30.88
N ASN A 409 -22.64 8.52 30.97
CA ASN A 409 -22.70 9.50 32.07
C ASN A 409 -23.96 9.31 32.94
N ASP A 410 -24.86 8.39 32.56
CA ASP A 410 -26.12 8.19 33.28
C ASP A 410 -25.87 7.43 34.59
N PRO A 411 -26.28 7.99 35.75
CA PRO A 411 -26.02 7.37 37.05
C PRO A 411 -26.90 6.14 37.31
N ASN A 412 -27.98 5.96 36.55
CA ASN A 412 -29.00 4.94 36.77
C ASN A 412 -28.77 3.63 35.98
N GLY A 413 -27.63 3.52 35.28
CA GLY A 413 -27.38 2.39 34.39
C GLY A 413 -28.18 2.46 33.08
N GLU A 414 -27.77 1.65 32.12
CA GLU A 414 -28.29 1.71 30.74
C GLU A 414 -28.66 0.32 30.24
N VAL A 415 -29.58 0.26 29.26
CA VAL A 415 -30.01 -0.99 28.64
C VAL A 415 -29.39 -1.10 27.26
N TYR A 416 -28.75 -2.23 26.98
CA TYR A 416 -28.08 -2.52 25.73
C TYR A 416 -28.69 -3.74 25.05
N GLN A 417 -28.73 -3.72 23.72
CA GLN A 417 -28.97 -4.88 22.86
C GLN A 417 -27.70 -5.72 22.78
N VAL A 418 -27.84 -7.04 22.92
CA VAL A 418 -26.73 -8.00 22.98
C VAL A 418 -26.63 -8.77 21.68
N TYR A 419 -25.44 -8.74 21.08
CA TYR A 419 -25.10 -9.54 19.91
C TYR A 419 -23.93 -10.46 20.25
N LYS A 420 -24.16 -11.78 20.24
CA LYS A 420 -23.15 -12.79 20.54
C LYS A 420 -22.33 -13.09 19.29
N MET A 421 -21.01 -12.96 19.40
CA MET A 421 -20.05 -13.28 18.35
C MET A 421 -19.35 -14.60 18.69
N ASN A 422 -19.65 -15.64 17.91
CA ASN A 422 -19.10 -16.98 18.10
C ASN A 422 -18.00 -17.27 17.07
N PHE A 423 -17.02 -18.09 17.48
CA PHE A 423 -15.87 -18.47 16.66
C PHE A 423 -15.62 -19.99 16.66
N PRO A 424 -16.58 -20.84 16.23
CA PRO A 424 -16.35 -22.26 16.05
C PRO A 424 -15.24 -22.52 15.02
N CYS A 425 -14.21 -23.27 15.45
CA CYS A 425 -13.13 -23.73 14.61
C CYS A 425 -13.49 -25.07 13.97
N ASN A 426 -13.04 -25.28 12.73
CA ASN A 426 -13.18 -26.57 12.06
C ASN A 426 -12.48 -27.74 12.79
N ILE A 427 -11.50 -27.44 13.65
CA ILE A 427 -10.81 -28.42 14.50
C ILE A 427 -11.41 -28.39 15.90
N LYS A 428 -12.06 -29.48 16.31
CA LYS A 428 -12.77 -29.62 17.61
C LYS A 428 -11.91 -29.40 18.85
N GLU A 429 -10.60 -29.62 18.74
CA GLU A 429 -9.63 -29.47 19.83
C GLU A 429 -9.28 -28.00 20.12
N VAL A 430 -9.54 -27.07 19.19
CA VAL A 430 -9.23 -25.66 19.36
C VAL A 430 -10.51 -24.88 19.61
N LYS A 431 -10.66 -24.38 20.84
CA LYS A 431 -11.74 -23.48 21.24
C LYS A 431 -11.25 -22.04 21.25
N TYR A 432 -12.00 -21.15 20.63
CA TYR A 432 -11.78 -19.71 20.70
C TYR A 432 -12.80 -19.08 21.64
N SER A 433 -12.36 -18.08 22.40
CA SER A 433 -13.25 -17.30 23.26
C SER A 433 -14.25 -16.51 22.42
N SER A 434 -15.51 -16.54 22.85
CA SER A 434 -16.58 -15.76 22.23
C SER A 434 -16.68 -14.38 22.87
N PHE A 435 -17.24 -13.42 22.15
CA PHE A 435 -17.40 -12.05 22.61
C PHE A 435 -18.86 -11.63 22.49
N ILE A 436 -19.27 -10.65 23.27
CA ILE A 436 -20.56 -9.98 23.13
C ILE A 436 -20.35 -8.53 22.70
N LEU A 437 -21.12 -8.10 21.72
CA LEU A 437 -21.22 -6.73 21.28
C LEU A 437 -22.49 -6.12 21.87
N LEU A 438 -22.34 -5.02 22.60
CA LEU A 438 -23.42 -4.28 23.24
C LEU A 438 -23.64 -2.95 22.53
N LEU A 439 -24.88 -2.72 22.10
CA LEU A 439 -25.29 -1.52 21.38
C LEU A 439 -26.57 -0.94 21.99
N GLN A 440 -26.72 0.38 21.96
CA GLN A 440 -27.96 1.01 22.42
C GLN A 440 -29.09 0.85 21.38
N SER A 441 -28.73 0.91 20.09
CA SER A 441 -29.65 0.74 18.96
C SER A 441 -29.75 -0.71 18.55
N GLU A 442 -30.93 -1.12 18.09
CA GLU A 442 -31.12 -2.43 17.46
C GLU A 442 -30.63 -2.40 16.02
N LEU A 443 -29.77 -3.36 15.67
CA LEU A 443 -29.33 -3.61 14.30
C LEU A 443 -30.44 -4.33 13.53
N ASP A 444 -30.55 -4.02 12.24
CA ASP A 444 -31.43 -4.73 11.32
C ASP A 444 -31.13 -6.23 11.31
N TYR A 445 -32.17 -7.05 11.10
CA TYR A 445 -32.09 -8.51 11.15
C TYR A 445 -30.97 -9.09 10.27
N ASP A 446 -30.79 -8.51 9.07
CA ASP A 446 -29.78 -8.94 8.09
C ASP A 446 -28.34 -8.69 8.56
N VAL A 447 -28.13 -7.72 9.47
CA VAL A 447 -26.82 -7.39 10.04
C VAL A 447 -26.60 -8.08 11.38
N GLY A 448 -27.68 -8.27 12.16
CA GLY A 448 -27.64 -8.92 13.47
C GLY A 448 -27.44 -10.45 13.43
N ASN A 449 -27.59 -11.08 12.25
CA ASN A 449 -27.50 -12.53 12.04
C ASN A 449 -26.58 -12.90 10.86
N VAL A 450 -25.37 -12.36 10.85
CA VAL A 450 -24.39 -12.57 9.77
C VAL A 450 -23.45 -13.73 10.10
N GLU A 451 -23.16 -14.54 9.09
CA GLU A 451 -22.14 -15.59 9.13
C GLU A 451 -21.00 -15.25 8.14
N VAL A 452 -19.76 -15.38 8.60
CA VAL A 452 -18.55 -15.09 7.83
C VAL A 452 -17.47 -16.14 8.10
N GLU A 453 -16.89 -16.69 7.04
CA GLU A 453 -15.74 -17.58 7.14
C GLU A 453 -14.44 -16.79 7.31
N LEU A 454 -13.68 -17.10 8.35
CA LEU A 454 -12.36 -16.53 8.64
C LEU A 454 -11.27 -17.58 8.35
N PHE A 455 -10.34 -17.27 7.46
CA PHE A 455 -9.26 -18.13 7.01
C PHE A 455 -7.96 -17.83 7.76
N LEU A 456 -7.51 -18.80 8.56
CA LEU A 456 -6.19 -18.83 9.18
C LEU A 456 -5.24 -19.70 8.32
N VAL A 457 -3.93 -19.60 8.54
CA VAL A 457 -2.88 -20.28 7.74
C VAL A 457 -3.15 -21.79 7.52
N SER A 458 -3.68 -22.47 8.54
CA SER A 458 -3.96 -23.92 8.49
C SER A 458 -5.39 -24.32 8.83
N LYS A 459 -6.26 -23.37 9.18
CA LYS A 459 -7.61 -23.63 9.73
C LYS A 459 -8.60 -22.60 9.20
N PHE A 460 -9.90 -22.90 9.24
CA PHE A 460 -10.92 -21.88 9.05
C PHE A 460 -11.87 -21.87 10.24
N VAL A 461 -12.41 -20.69 10.54
CA VAL A 461 -13.30 -20.40 11.66
C VAL A 461 -14.58 -19.83 11.08
N GLU A 462 -15.71 -20.46 11.34
CA GLU A 462 -17.02 -19.96 10.94
C GLU A 462 -17.46 -18.94 11.99
N SER A 463 -17.26 -17.65 11.72
CA SER A 463 -17.71 -16.60 12.62
C SER A 463 -19.19 -16.32 12.42
N SER A 464 -19.97 -16.27 13.50
CA SER A 464 -21.39 -15.91 13.45
C SER A 464 -21.69 -14.82 14.48
N VAL A 465 -22.59 -13.91 14.11
CA VAL A 465 -23.19 -12.93 15.01
C VAL A 465 -24.65 -13.31 15.19
N SER A 466 -25.16 -13.32 16.43
CA SER A 466 -26.58 -13.56 16.70
C SER A 466 -27.13 -12.62 17.76
N HIS A 467 -28.34 -12.11 17.55
CA HIS A 467 -29.05 -11.31 18.55
C HIS A 467 -29.50 -12.18 19.72
N CYS A 468 -29.17 -11.77 20.94
CA CYS A 468 -29.39 -12.53 22.18
C CYS A 468 -30.28 -11.81 23.20
N GLY A 469 -30.89 -10.68 22.82
CA GLY A 469 -31.82 -9.93 23.68
C GLY A 469 -31.22 -8.65 24.27
N LYS A 470 -31.64 -8.26 25.49
CA LYS A 470 -31.26 -7.01 26.16
C LYS A 470 -30.61 -7.27 27.51
N VAL A 471 -29.57 -6.50 27.83
CA VAL A 471 -28.89 -6.51 29.13
C VAL A 471 -28.94 -5.13 29.76
N HIS A 472 -29.13 -5.07 31.07
CA HIS A 472 -28.98 -3.83 31.85
C HIS A 472 -27.62 -3.85 32.54
N LEU A 473 -26.82 -2.80 32.36
CA LEU A 473 -25.55 -2.62 33.06
C LEU A 473 -25.61 -1.39 33.96
N ASP A 474 -25.10 -1.53 35.18
CA ASP A 474 -24.96 -0.40 36.10
C ASP A 474 -23.79 0.52 35.73
N SER A 475 -23.73 1.70 36.34
CA SER A 475 -22.69 2.69 36.04
C SER A 475 -21.27 2.21 36.39
N GLN A 476 -21.11 1.35 37.39
CA GLN A 476 -19.80 0.80 37.78
C GLN A 476 -19.33 -0.26 36.77
N GLN A 477 -20.22 -1.13 36.33
CA GLN A 477 -20.03 -2.14 35.31
C GLN A 477 -19.65 -1.50 33.98
N VAL A 478 -20.36 -0.44 33.57
CA VAL A 478 -20.01 0.33 32.36
C VAL A 478 -18.63 0.96 32.50
N ALA A 479 -18.28 1.53 33.65
CA ALA A 479 -16.94 2.10 33.87
C ALA A 479 -15.82 1.04 33.78
N LYS A 480 -16.02 -0.12 34.41
CA LYS A 480 -15.07 -1.26 34.33
C LYS A 480 -14.94 -1.79 32.89
N ALA A 481 -16.06 -1.93 32.19
CA ALA A 481 -16.11 -2.33 30.79
C ALA A 481 -15.35 -1.36 29.87
N LYS A 482 -15.51 -0.05 30.07
CA LYS A 482 -14.78 0.98 29.33
C LYS A 482 -13.26 0.83 29.51
N ILE A 483 -12.80 0.66 30.76
CA ILE A 483 -11.38 0.47 31.07
C ILE A 483 -10.83 -0.81 30.41
N PHE A 484 -11.57 -1.91 30.45
CA PHE A 484 -11.20 -3.16 29.79
C PHE A 484 -11.02 -2.95 28.28
N GLN A 485 -12.01 -2.35 27.61
CA GLN A 485 -11.97 -2.12 26.17
C GLN A 485 -10.82 -1.20 25.76
N GLU A 486 -10.58 -0.14 26.54
CA GLU A 486 -9.45 0.77 26.35
C GLU A 486 -8.10 0.04 26.47
N LEU A 487 -7.92 -0.81 27.48
CA LEU A 487 -6.72 -1.63 27.63
C LEU A 487 -6.56 -2.60 26.46
N PHE A 488 -7.64 -3.29 26.11
CA PHE A 488 -7.65 -4.35 25.10
C PHE A 488 -7.29 -3.79 23.71
N PHE A 489 -8.01 -2.79 23.20
CA PHE A 489 -7.74 -2.25 21.86
C PHE A 489 -6.41 -1.50 21.78
N ASN A 490 -6.10 -0.62 22.75
CA ASN A 490 -4.84 0.11 22.70
C ASN A 490 -3.64 -0.81 22.91
N GLY A 491 -3.81 -1.87 23.71
CA GLY A 491 -2.82 -2.92 23.92
C GLY A 491 -2.57 -3.77 22.68
N LEU A 492 -3.65 -4.22 22.02
CA LEU A 492 -3.57 -5.03 20.81
C LEU A 492 -2.87 -4.29 19.67
N PHE A 493 -3.04 -2.97 19.55
CA PHE A 493 -2.32 -2.17 18.55
C PHE A 493 -0.97 -1.58 19.03
N GLY A 494 -0.50 -1.96 20.22
CA GLY A 494 0.79 -1.50 20.76
C GLY A 494 0.87 0.01 21.02
N LYS A 495 -0.27 0.65 21.29
CA LYS A 495 -0.42 2.11 21.49
C LYS A 495 -0.59 2.52 22.96
N LEU A 496 -0.41 1.61 23.91
CA LEU A 496 -0.55 1.91 25.35
C LEU A 496 0.40 3.00 25.87
N PHE A 497 1.57 3.17 25.25
CA PHE A 497 2.49 4.26 25.56
C PHE A 497 2.73 5.15 24.35
N ILE A 498 2.60 6.45 24.55
CA ILE A 498 2.85 7.47 23.52
C ILE A 498 4.17 8.18 23.85
N LYS A 499 5.05 8.32 22.85
CA LYS A 499 6.28 9.12 22.97
C LYS A 499 5.93 10.60 22.94
N SER A 500 6.17 11.30 24.04
CA SER A 500 6.05 12.77 24.15
C SER A 500 7.42 13.40 24.36
N SER A 501 7.54 14.71 24.15
CA SER A 501 8.79 15.48 24.25
C SER A 501 9.52 15.37 25.60
N GLY A 502 8.85 14.89 26.65
CA GLY A 502 9.42 14.68 28.00
C GLY A 502 9.45 13.22 28.47
N GLY A 503 9.28 12.23 27.58
CA GLY A 503 9.28 10.80 27.94
C GLY A 503 8.07 10.02 27.42
N ARG A 504 8.01 8.72 27.75
CA ARG A 504 6.89 7.83 27.41
C ARG A 504 5.75 8.07 28.41
N LYS A 505 4.57 8.45 27.92
CA LYS A 505 3.38 8.62 28.76
C LYS A 505 2.44 7.44 28.57
N PHE A 506 1.89 6.95 29.67
CA PHE A 506 0.84 5.93 29.65
C PHE A 506 -0.49 6.58 29.22
N LEU A 507 -1.14 6.02 28.19
CA LEU A 507 -2.30 6.65 27.55
C LEU A 507 -3.51 6.77 28.48
N LEU A 508 -3.72 5.76 29.34
CA LEU A 508 -4.88 5.70 30.24
C LEU A 508 -4.70 6.53 31.52
N ASP A 509 -3.54 7.19 31.68
CA ASP A 509 -3.25 8.11 32.79
C ASP A 509 -3.85 9.51 32.58
N THR A 510 -4.17 9.86 31.32
CA THR A 510 -4.76 11.16 30.99
C THR A 510 -6.25 11.21 31.32
N GLU A 511 -6.70 12.24 32.04
CA GLU A 511 -8.13 12.52 32.35
C GLU A 511 -9.01 12.82 31.10
N LYS A 512 -8.46 12.71 29.89
CA LYS A 512 -9.20 12.91 28.65
C LYS A 512 -9.90 11.60 28.29
N SER A 513 -11.22 11.63 28.23
CA SER A 513 -12.02 10.53 27.68
C SER A 513 -11.54 10.17 26.27
N LEU A 514 -11.24 8.89 26.05
CA LEU A 514 -10.90 8.34 24.73
C LEU A 514 -12.14 7.97 23.90
N TRP A 515 -13.33 8.17 24.46
CA TRP A 515 -14.61 7.81 23.86
C TRP A 515 -15.17 8.98 23.06
N GLU A 516 -15.51 8.72 21.81
CA GLU A 516 -16.19 9.67 20.91
C GLU A 516 -17.69 9.31 20.83
N PRO A 517 -18.60 10.28 20.93
CA PRO A 517 -20.05 10.03 20.84
C PRO A 517 -20.50 9.33 19.55
N SER A 518 -19.70 9.46 18.48
CA SER A 518 -19.94 8.84 17.18
C SER A 518 -19.66 7.33 17.14
N ASN A 519 -18.93 6.78 18.12
CA ASN A 519 -18.51 5.37 18.19
C ASN A 519 -18.62 4.86 19.64
N MET A 520 -19.85 4.63 20.07
CA MET A 520 -20.21 4.22 21.42
C MET A 520 -20.80 2.81 21.39
N TYR A 521 -19.92 1.81 21.49
CA TYR A 521 -20.26 0.39 21.64
C TYR A 521 -19.34 -0.30 22.67
N LEU A 522 -19.82 -1.35 23.33
CA LEU A 522 -18.99 -2.19 24.21
C LEU A 522 -18.75 -3.57 23.58
N LEU A 523 -17.51 -4.03 23.63
CA LEU A 523 -17.13 -5.40 23.27
C LEU A 523 -16.58 -6.09 24.52
N LEU A 524 -17.30 -7.09 25.04
CA LEU A 524 -16.97 -7.76 26.30
C LEU A 524 -16.72 -9.26 26.11
N PRO A 525 -15.83 -9.87 26.90
CA PRO A 525 -15.56 -11.30 26.85
C PRO A 525 -16.72 -12.11 27.45
N LEU A 526 -16.94 -13.31 26.91
CA LEU A 526 -17.93 -14.27 27.40
C LEU A 526 -17.24 -15.34 28.26
N ASP A 527 -17.87 -15.72 29.38
CA ASP A 527 -17.40 -16.81 30.26
C ASP A 527 -17.48 -18.16 29.53
N PRO A 528 -16.37 -18.92 29.42
CA PRO A 528 -16.34 -20.21 28.72
C PRO A 528 -17.01 -21.37 29.47
N LEU A 529 -17.39 -21.20 30.74
CA LEU A 529 -18.07 -22.23 31.55
C LEU A 529 -19.58 -22.30 31.23
N ASP A 530 -19.92 -22.75 30.02
CA ASP A 530 -21.28 -23.08 29.61
C ASP A 530 -21.86 -24.23 30.48
N SER A 531 -22.51 -23.89 31.58
CA SER A 531 -23.22 -24.86 32.43
C SER A 531 -24.54 -24.34 33.02
N SER A 532 -25.07 -23.20 32.56
CA SER A 532 -26.38 -22.70 33.02
C SER A 532 -27.26 -22.21 31.87
N CYS A 533 -28.58 -22.23 32.11
CA CYS A 533 -29.68 -21.96 31.18
C CYS A 533 -29.75 -20.51 30.63
N GLU A 534 -28.71 -19.69 30.76
CA GLU A 534 -28.68 -18.30 30.28
C GLU A 534 -28.02 -18.19 28.91
N PRO A 535 -28.55 -17.37 27.98
CA PRO A 535 -28.05 -17.27 26.61
C PRO A 535 -26.64 -16.65 26.51
N TYR A 536 -26.22 -15.87 27.51
CA TYR A 536 -24.88 -15.26 27.61
C TYR A 536 -24.53 -14.91 29.07
N ARG A 537 -23.25 -15.03 29.44
CA ARG A 537 -22.69 -14.57 30.72
C ARG A 537 -21.40 -13.79 30.46
N VAL A 538 -21.36 -12.53 30.90
CA VAL A 538 -20.17 -11.67 30.78
C VAL A 538 -19.09 -12.15 31.75
N ASP A 539 -17.86 -12.30 31.26
CA ASP A 539 -16.71 -12.62 32.10
C ASP A 539 -16.23 -11.37 32.85
N TRP A 540 -16.85 -11.12 34.01
CA TRP A 540 -16.48 -10.01 34.89
C TRP A 540 -15.14 -10.21 35.57
N GLU A 541 -14.68 -11.44 35.76
CA GLU A 541 -13.40 -11.74 36.40
C GLU A 541 -12.22 -11.27 35.53
N ALA A 542 -12.30 -11.53 34.22
CA ALA A 542 -11.33 -11.02 33.25
C ALA A 542 -11.33 -9.48 33.17
N ILE A 543 -12.52 -8.86 33.25
CA ILE A 543 -12.66 -7.40 33.26
C ILE A 543 -12.03 -6.81 34.52
N GLU A 544 -12.31 -7.35 35.71
CA GLU A 544 -11.76 -6.86 36.97
C GLU A 544 -10.24 -7.05 37.07
N SER A 545 -9.73 -8.17 36.56
CA SER A 545 -8.29 -8.41 36.43
C SER A 545 -7.62 -7.34 35.55
N SER A 546 -8.26 -6.98 34.43
CA SER A 546 -7.78 -5.94 33.52
C SER A 546 -7.79 -4.55 34.16
N VAL A 547 -8.83 -4.22 34.92
CA VAL A 547 -8.92 -2.98 35.70
C VAL A 547 -7.79 -2.91 36.73
N SER A 548 -7.53 -4.00 37.45
CA SER A 548 -6.45 -4.10 38.43
C SER A 548 -5.07 -3.86 37.80
N VAL A 549 -4.84 -4.37 36.58
CA VAL A 549 -3.61 -4.13 35.81
C VAL A 549 -3.49 -2.66 35.40
N VAL A 550 -4.57 -2.02 34.94
CA VAL A 550 -4.56 -0.59 34.60
C VAL A 550 -4.27 0.26 35.83
N GLU A 551 -4.87 -0.05 36.97
CA GLU A 551 -4.57 0.64 38.23
C GLU A 551 -3.11 0.46 38.65
N PHE A 552 -2.58 -0.76 38.53
CA PHE A 552 -1.17 -1.04 38.82
C PHE A 552 -0.25 -0.22 37.90
N LEU A 553 -0.56 -0.15 36.61
CA LEU A 553 0.19 0.65 35.64
C LEU A 553 0.08 2.16 35.93
N LYS A 554 -1.09 2.68 36.33
CA LYS A 554 -1.26 4.08 36.76
C LYS A 554 -0.40 4.40 37.98
N LYS A 555 -0.46 3.56 39.02
CA LYS A 555 0.33 3.71 40.25
C LYS A 555 1.84 3.68 39.96
N ASN A 556 2.27 2.90 38.97
CA ASN A 556 3.68 2.69 38.64
C ASN A 556 4.20 3.46 37.40
N ALA A 557 3.34 4.17 36.64
CA ALA A 557 3.73 4.97 35.48
C ALA A 557 4.73 6.09 35.84
N TRP A 558 4.75 6.49 37.11
CA TRP A 558 5.72 7.39 37.73
C TRP A 558 7.17 6.89 37.68
N LEU A 559 7.42 5.60 37.42
CA LEU A 559 8.78 5.03 37.27
C LEU A 559 9.53 5.54 36.03
N SER A 560 8.85 6.25 35.12
CA SER A 560 9.44 6.79 33.89
C SER A 560 9.94 8.23 34.01
N ASN A 561 9.60 8.95 35.10
CA ASN A 561 10.11 10.29 35.40
C ASN A 561 11.08 10.23 36.59
N GLU A 562 12.28 10.76 36.37
CA GLU A 562 13.42 10.81 37.29
C GLU A 562 13.05 11.00 38.78
N LYS A 563 13.55 10.09 39.65
CA LYS A 563 14.07 10.41 41.01
C LYS A 563 14.73 9.22 41.74
N SER A 564 15.97 9.48 42.19
CA SER A 564 16.81 8.88 43.26
C SER A 564 16.65 7.40 43.66
N GLU A 565 17.77 6.67 43.59
CA GLU A 565 17.96 5.25 43.95
C GLU A 565 17.54 4.87 45.40
N ALA A 566 17.50 5.80 46.35
CA ALA A 566 17.26 5.49 47.76
C ALA A 566 15.81 5.11 48.11
N LYS A 567 14.81 5.50 47.31
CA LYS A 567 13.40 5.12 47.51
C LYS A 567 13.00 3.81 46.80
N ARG A 568 13.85 3.31 45.90
CA ARG A 568 13.56 2.15 45.03
C ARG A 568 13.51 0.82 45.78
N LYS A 569 14.26 0.69 46.88
CA LYS A 569 14.34 -0.55 47.68
C LYS A 569 13.15 -0.76 48.62
N ASN A 570 12.48 0.30 49.07
CA ASN A 570 11.48 0.17 50.14
C ASN A 570 10.04 -0.01 49.64
N SER A 571 9.70 0.29 48.39
CA SER A 571 8.30 0.23 47.92
C SER A 571 7.90 -1.07 47.21
N LEU A 572 8.87 -1.84 46.71
CA LEU A 572 8.62 -3.10 45.97
C LEU A 572 8.60 -4.33 46.87
N VAL A 573 9.22 -4.26 48.05
CA VAL A 573 9.36 -5.39 48.99
C VAL A 573 8.18 -5.49 49.96
N ASP A 574 7.52 -4.38 50.29
CA ASP A 574 6.54 -4.32 51.38
C ASP A 574 5.10 -4.77 51.05
N ARG A 575 4.78 -5.13 49.79
CA ARG A 575 3.39 -5.53 49.43
C ARG A 575 3.19 -7.01 49.10
N THR A 576 4.24 -7.80 49.01
CA THR A 576 4.15 -9.20 48.54
C THR A 576 4.02 -10.22 49.67
N ALA A 577 3.97 -9.77 50.93
CA ALA A 577 4.07 -10.63 52.11
C ALA A 577 2.71 -11.00 52.74
N SER A 578 1.60 -11.08 51.99
CA SER A 578 0.30 -11.40 52.62
C SER A 578 -0.50 -12.57 52.06
N PHE A 579 -0.06 -13.29 51.02
CA PHE A 579 -0.74 -14.52 50.64
C PHE A 579 0.23 -15.55 50.04
N VAL A 580 0.15 -16.78 50.58
CA VAL A 580 0.82 -18.04 50.23
C VAL A 580 1.90 -18.44 51.25
N GLU A 581 1.44 -19.00 52.36
CA GLU A 581 2.16 -20.04 53.10
C GLU A 581 2.05 -21.36 52.29
N ASP A 582 3.14 -22.12 52.27
CA ASP A 582 3.31 -23.47 51.68
C ASP A 582 3.27 -23.61 50.15
N LEU A 583 4.40 -23.33 49.47
CA LEU A 583 4.81 -23.92 48.18
C LEU A 583 6.33 -23.72 47.99
N ASP A 584 7.03 -24.71 47.43
CA ASP A 584 8.48 -24.67 47.17
C ASP A 584 8.88 -23.40 46.37
N GLN A 585 9.73 -22.55 46.96
CA GLN A 585 10.14 -21.26 46.36
C GLN A 585 10.84 -21.37 45.00
N THR A 586 11.22 -22.58 44.57
CA THR A 586 11.95 -22.85 43.33
C THR A 586 11.06 -22.96 42.09
N ASP A 587 9.73 -23.12 42.24
CA ASP A 587 8.81 -23.30 41.11
C ASP A 587 7.88 -22.09 40.85
N LEU A 588 8.19 -20.96 41.49
CA LEU A 588 7.45 -19.70 41.36
C LEU A 588 8.14 -18.77 40.34
N ILE A 589 7.35 -18.19 39.44
CA ILE A 589 7.74 -17.11 38.54
C ILE A 589 7.16 -15.81 39.07
N HIS A 590 8.05 -14.85 39.32
CA HIS A 590 7.70 -13.53 39.85
C HIS A 590 7.42 -12.56 38.70
N PHE A 591 6.20 -12.01 38.68
CA PHE A 591 5.81 -10.86 37.87
C PHE A 591 5.76 -9.60 38.75
N ALA A 592 5.66 -8.42 38.12
CA ALA A 592 5.66 -7.15 38.85
C ALA A 592 4.43 -6.97 39.77
N ASN A 593 3.32 -7.62 39.45
CA ASN A 593 2.05 -7.51 40.17
C ASN A 593 1.69 -8.77 40.98
N ILE A 594 2.18 -9.95 40.60
CA ILE A 594 1.80 -11.26 41.19
C ILE A 594 2.96 -12.26 41.08
N SER A 595 2.93 -13.33 41.87
CA SER A 595 3.82 -14.50 41.72
C SER A 595 2.97 -15.74 41.42
N ILE A 596 3.34 -16.52 40.42
CA ILE A 596 2.56 -17.66 39.92
C ILE A 596 3.45 -18.88 39.75
N SER A 597 2.89 -20.08 40.02
CA SER A 597 3.59 -21.36 39.79
C SER A 597 3.82 -21.61 38.30
N ARG A 598 4.95 -22.24 37.96
CA ARG A 598 5.34 -22.51 36.57
C ARG A 598 4.27 -23.23 35.74
N SER A 599 3.51 -24.13 36.36
CA SER A 599 2.41 -24.89 35.74
C SER A 599 1.23 -24.04 35.25
N ASN A 600 1.02 -22.85 35.81
CA ASN A 600 -0.18 -22.04 35.56
C ASN A 600 0.09 -20.86 34.61
N ILE A 601 1.24 -20.85 33.94
CA ILE A 601 1.70 -19.69 33.15
C ILE A 601 1.33 -19.81 31.66
N THR A 602 1.15 -21.03 31.16
CA THR A 602 0.73 -21.29 29.79
C THR A 602 -0.63 -20.63 29.52
N ASP A 603 -0.76 -19.96 28.37
CA ASP A 603 -1.95 -19.20 27.95
C ASP A 603 -2.24 -17.93 28.77
N MET A 604 -1.34 -17.50 29.66
CA MET A 604 -1.42 -16.19 30.30
C MET A 604 -1.07 -15.05 29.33
N VAL A 605 -1.72 -13.90 29.53
CA VAL A 605 -1.42 -12.67 28.81
C VAL A 605 -0.58 -11.76 29.70
N VAL A 606 0.59 -11.33 29.21
CA VAL A 606 1.55 -10.48 29.94
C VAL A 606 1.82 -9.19 29.19
N VAL A 607 2.03 -8.11 29.95
CA VAL A 607 2.36 -6.79 29.39
C VAL A 607 3.80 -6.43 29.72
N ALA A 608 4.59 -6.16 28.69
CA ALA A 608 5.96 -5.69 28.87
C ALA A 608 5.96 -4.21 29.29
N ILE A 609 6.13 -3.92 30.58
CA ILE A 609 6.04 -2.57 31.17
C ILE A 609 6.91 -1.54 30.41
N HIS A 610 8.10 -1.93 29.98
CA HIS A 610 9.03 -1.05 29.29
C HIS A 610 8.61 -0.69 27.86
N THR A 611 7.82 -1.52 27.17
CA THR A 611 7.34 -1.24 25.78
C THR A 611 5.83 -1.02 25.67
N GLY A 612 5.06 -1.44 26.68
CA GLY A 612 3.60 -1.52 26.64
C GLY A 612 3.03 -2.49 25.62
N ARG A 613 3.82 -3.50 25.23
CA ARG A 613 3.37 -4.53 24.30
C ARG A 613 2.77 -5.69 25.07
N ILE A 614 1.68 -6.22 24.54
CA ILE A 614 1.00 -7.41 25.05
C ILE A 614 1.58 -8.65 24.36
N TYR A 615 1.82 -9.68 25.16
CA TYR A 615 2.30 -10.98 24.72
C TYR A 615 1.47 -12.09 25.36
N SER A 616 1.32 -13.21 24.66
CA SER A 616 0.79 -14.45 25.24
C SER A 616 1.96 -15.37 25.60
N VAL A 617 1.96 -15.93 26.81
CA VAL A 617 3.01 -16.84 27.25
C VAL A 617 2.73 -18.24 26.71
N LEU A 618 3.70 -18.78 25.97
CA LEU A 618 3.64 -20.13 25.43
C LEU A 618 4.25 -21.15 26.38
N ASP A 619 5.42 -20.83 26.93
CA ASP A 619 6.15 -21.72 27.84
C ASP A 619 7.21 -20.95 28.64
N ALA A 620 7.69 -21.56 29.73
CA ALA A 620 8.87 -21.09 30.47
C ALA A 620 10.09 -21.94 30.08
N VAL A 621 11.05 -21.31 29.40
CA VAL A 621 12.21 -22.00 28.80
C VAL A 621 13.16 -22.49 29.88
N ALA A 622 13.27 -23.82 30.02
CA ALA A 622 14.18 -24.44 30.98
C ALA A 622 15.65 -24.06 30.69
N ASN A 623 16.46 -23.92 31.75
CA ASN A 623 17.91 -23.65 31.68
C ASN A 623 18.31 -22.32 31.02
N THR A 624 17.38 -21.36 30.96
CA THR A 624 17.68 -19.98 30.52
C THR A 624 17.46 -19.03 31.68
N SER A 625 18.18 -17.91 31.69
CA SER A 625 17.98 -16.84 32.67
C SER A 625 18.32 -15.50 32.04
N ALA A 626 18.10 -14.39 32.76
CA ALA A 626 18.53 -13.08 32.26
C ALA A 626 20.07 -12.96 32.15
N GLU A 627 20.80 -13.89 32.73
CA GLU A 627 22.27 -13.98 32.66
C GLU A 627 22.76 -14.79 31.45
N SER A 628 21.84 -15.45 30.71
CA SER A 628 22.16 -16.12 29.46
C SER A 628 22.64 -15.14 28.38
N PRO A 629 23.47 -15.59 27.42
CA PRO A 629 24.01 -14.74 26.37
C PRO A 629 22.92 -14.18 25.45
N PHE A 630 23.09 -12.93 25.01
CA PHE A 630 22.12 -12.26 24.15
C PHE A 630 22.33 -12.65 22.69
N GLU A 631 21.50 -13.55 22.16
CA GLU A 631 21.54 -13.96 20.76
C GLU A 631 20.81 -12.96 19.84
N VAL A 632 21.45 -12.54 18.75
CA VAL A 632 20.86 -11.67 17.72
C VAL A 632 20.70 -12.47 16.43
N ASP A 633 19.47 -12.67 16.00
CA ASP A 633 19.19 -13.25 14.69
C ASP A 633 19.66 -12.32 13.56
N SER A 634 20.52 -12.85 12.68
CA SER A 634 20.99 -12.34 11.37
C SER A 634 22.31 -11.51 11.35
N GLU A 635 23.35 -12.08 10.73
CA GLU A 635 24.47 -11.43 10.00
C GLU A 635 25.25 -10.26 10.64
N ALA A 636 25.18 -10.03 11.95
CA ALA A 636 26.01 -9.04 12.64
C ALA A 636 27.09 -9.73 13.49
N THR A 637 28.37 -9.40 13.25
CA THR A 637 29.52 -10.17 13.74
C THR A 637 29.88 -10.01 15.23
N VAL A 638 29.15 -9.23 16.04
CA VAL A 638 29.26 -9.22 17.52
C VAL A 638 27.94 -8.70 18.10
N ALA A 639 27.35 -9.39 19.07
CA ALA A 639 26.18 -8.88 19.80
C ALA A 639 26.60 -7.66 20.66
N PRO A 640 25.91 -6.50 20.59
CA PRO A 640 26.26 -5.30 21.35
C PRO A 640 26.02 -5.41 22.87
N PHE A 641 25.49 -6.52 23.36
CA PHE A 641 25.14 -6.78 24.76
C PHE A 641 25.65 -8.17 25.15
N SER A 642 26.19 -8.32 26.35
CA SER A 642 26.73 -9.61 26.82
C SER A 642 25.64 -10.56 27.31
N THR A 643 24.62 -10.03 28.00
CA THR A 643 23.50 -10.81 28.57
C THR A 643 22.16 -10.07 28.40
N PHE A 644 21.04 -10.75 28.60
CA PHE A 644 19.72 -10.10 28.61
C PHE A 644 19.61 -9.04 29.73
N ALA A 645 20.22 -9.28 30.90
CA ALA A 645 20.30 -8.31 31.98
C ALA A 645 21.06 -7.03 31.55
N ASP A 646 22.19 -7.18 30.85
CA ASP A 646 22.97 -6.05 30.30
C ASP A 646 22.17 -5.25 29.25
N TYR A 647 21.40 -5.94 28.40
CA TYR A 647 20.49 -5.31 27.45
C TYR A 647 19.43 -4.44 28.13
N PHE A 648 18.74 -4.95 29.16
CA PHE A 648 17.71 -4.19 29.87
C PHE A 648 18.30 -3.00 30.66
N HIS A 649 19.49 -3.18 31.21
CA HIS A 649 20.20 -2.11 31.93
C HIS A 649 20.64 -0.99 30.97
N LYS A 650 21.39 -1.30 29.91
CA LYS A 650 21.94 -0.30 28.99
C LYS A 650 20.88 0.40 28.14
N LYS A 651 19.84 -0.31 27.70
CA LYS A 651 18.84 0.24 26.76
C LYS A 651 17.66 0.92 27.46
N TYR A 652 17.28 0.43 28.65
CA TYR A 652 16.08 0.91 29.34
C TYR A 652 16.34 1.40 30.77
N GLY A 653 17.56 1.27 31.30
CA GLY A 653 17.88 1.67 32.69
C GLY A 653 17.19 0.79 33.74
N ILE A 654 16.80 -0.44 33.38
CA ILE A 654 16.07 -1.36 34.24
C ILE A 654 17.06 -2.32 34.90
N VAL A 655 16.98 -2.42 36.23
CA VAL A 655 17.72 -3.40 37.03
C VAL A 655 16.76 -4.52 37.40
N LEU A 656 17.07 -5.75 37.01
CA LEU A 656 16.23 -6.92 37.28
C LEU A 656 16.45 -7.38 38.73
N VAL A 657 15.35 -7.62 39.46
CA VAL A 657 15.38 -8.09 40.85
C VAL A 657 15.66 -9.60 40.92
N TYR A 658 15.16 -10.36 39.95
CA TYR A 658 15.30 -11.82 39.87
C TYR A 658 15.99 -12.23 38.55
N PRO A 659 17.31 -11.97 38.38
CA PRO A 659 18.02 -12.28 37.14
C PRO A 659 18.13 -13.79 36.86
N GLY A 660 18.09 -14.63 37.90
CA GLY A 660 18.15 -16.09 37.79
C GLY A 660 16.84 -16.77 37.41
N GLN A 661 15.74 -16.02 37.26
CA GLN A 661 14.45 -16.57 36.84
C GLN A 661 14.47 -17.03 35.37
N ALA A 662 13.73 -18.10 35.07
CA ALA A 662 13.59 -18.62 33.71
C ALA A 662 13.03 -17.57 32.73
N LEU A 663 13.55 -17.54 31.50
CA LEU A 663 12.99 -16.70 30.45
C LEU A 663 11.67 -17.30 29.93
N LEU A 664 10.75 -16.43 29.54
CA LEU A 664 9.45 -16.82 28.99
C LEU A 664 9.48 -16.80 27.46
N LEU A 665 8.96 -17.86 26.84
CA LEU A 665 8.67 -17.89 25.41
C LEU A 665 7.35 -17.16 25.16
N LEU A 666 7.42 -16.07 24.40
CA LEU A 666 6.32 -15.12 24.23
C LEU A 666 5.87 -15.04 22.78
N LYS A 667 4.57 -15.14 22.53
CA LYS A 667 3.94 -14.87 21.24
C LYS A 667 3.48 -13.42 21.17
N GLN A 668 3.84 -12.72 20.09
CA GLN A 668 3.43 -11.33 19.85
C GLN A 668 1.99 -11.24 19.37
N SER A 669 1.17 -10.43 20.05
CA SER A 669 -0.27 -10.29 19.75
C SER A 669 -0.63 -9.06 18.89
N HIS A 670 0.36 -8.25 18.47
CA HIS A 670 0.11 -6.91 17.90
C HIS A 670 0.07 -6.80 16.37
N ASN A 671 0.14 -7.94 15.66
CA ASN A 671 0.05 -7.97 14.21
C ASN A 671 -1.32 -8.51 13.79
N ALA A 672 -2.22 -7.60 13.42
CA ALA A 672 -3.51 -7.96 12.83
C ALA A 672 -3.31 -8.41 11.38
N TYR A 673 -3.79 -9.60 11.03
CA TYR A 673 -3.80 -10.13 9.67
C TYR A 673 -5.20 -10.07 9.10
N ASN A 674 -5.31 -9.93 7.77
CA ASN A 674 -6.61 -10.06 7.11
C ASN A 674 -6.97 -11.54 7.02
N LEU A 675 -8.05 -11.93 7.71
CA LEU A 675 -8.55 -13.31 7.74
C LEU A 675 -9.73 -13.53 6.78
N LEU A 676 -10.14 -12.54 6.00
CA LEU A 676 -11.28 -12.65 5.07
C LEU A 676 -10.91 -13.24 3.70
N VAL A 677 -9.63 -13.50 3.46
CA VAL A 677 -9.11 -13.97 2.15
C VAL A 677 -8.55 -15.38 2.28
N ASP A 678 -9.02 -16.29 1.44
CA ASP A 678 -8.46 -17.64 1.31
C ASP A 678 -7.17 -17.59 0.47
N PHE A 679 -6.04 -17.38 1.14
CA PHE A 679 -4.72 -17.36 0.52
C PHE A 679 -4.27 -18.72 -0.08
N LYS A 680 -5.03 -19.82 0.09
CA LYS A 680 -4.70 -21.12 -0.51
C LYS A 680 -5.32 -21.32 -1.90
N LYS A 681 -6.43 -20.65 -2.21
CA LYS A 681 -7.12 -20.80 -3.51
C LYS A 681 -6.68 -19.80 -4.58
N GLU A 682 -6.18 -18.62 -4.19
CA GLU A 682 -5.54 -17.72 -5.14
C GLU A 682 -4.11 -18.21 -5.41
N GLY A 683 -3.89 -18.82 -6.58
CA GLY A 683 -2.61 -19.41 -7.02
C GLY A 683 -1.46 -18.42 -7.22
N GLY A 684 -1.07 -17.71 -6.16
CA GLY A 684 0.15 -16.92 -6.07
C GLY A 684 1.13 -17.64 -5.16
N PHE A 685 2.27 -18.07 -5.71
CA PHE A 685 3.44 -18.44 -4.93
C PHE A 685 3.85 -17.25 -4.05
N VAL A 686 3.36 -17.22 -2.82
CA VAL A 686 3.99 -16.43 -1.76
C VAL A 686 5.10 -17.29 -1.21
N VAL A 687 6.34 -16.90 -1.50
CA VAL A 687 7.50 -17.31 -0.72
C VAL A 687 7.18 -16.91 0.73
N VAL A 688 6.72 -17.89 1.51
CA VAL A 688 6.69 -17.79 2.96
C VAL A 688 8.15 -17.64 3.34
N ASN A 689 8.58 -16.41 3.63
CA ASN A 689 9.77 -16.19 4.41
C ASN A 689 9.50 -16.84 5.76
N ASN A 690 9.96 -18.08 5.91
CA ASN A 690 10.15 -18.75 7.19
C ASN A 690 11.15 -17.92 8.00
N LYS A 691 10.65 -16.88 8.64
CA LYS A 691 11.12 -16.49 9.97
C LYS A 691 10.02 -16.89 10.94
N MET A 692 9.98 -18.20 11.20
CA MET A 692 9.48 -18.70 12.49
C MET A 692 10.39 -18.09 13.57
N ASN A 693 9.78 -17.41 14.52
CA ASN A 693 10.16 -17.39 15.93
C ASN A 693 8.86 -17.35 16.73
#